data_AF-A0A1S2HNH1-F1
#
_entry.id   AF-A0A1S2HNH1-F1
#
_cell.length_a   1.000
_cell.length_b   1.000
_cell.length_c   1.000
_cell.angle_alpha   90.00
_cell.angle_beta   90.00
_cell.angle_gamma   90.00
#
_symmetry.space_group_name_H-M   'P 1'
#
loop_
_entity.id
_entity.type
_entity.pdbx_description
1 polymer ?
#
loop_
_entity_poly.entity_id
_entity_poly.type
_entity_poly.pdbx_seq_one_letter_code
_entity_poly.pdbx_strand_id
1 'polypeptide(L)'
;MRSPALRSVASVAVGLVVAAGVISASPATAAVGDDDPTVGTTDANGLVVNEVESNADDTDWVELRNTSAVAIDLSGYAFLDDDSSHDAYVLPAGSSIAAGGYFVIDQVSATAPGFDFGLGGADTVRVYDRDGDLALRYSWTAHAAVTYGSCPDGSGVLVDTTASTKGAANDCSSPVRINEVESQDGTPGDWVELTNTGTTAVSLAGYVLRDSEDTADHAHTIPAGTTVAPGAFTVLDEADFGFGLGKADSARLFDPRGQLVDSTSWTAHAATTYGRNPDGTGAFAETAEPTKGTANRFAGVVTAEPWPGGPDETVLDDEDTFTGDLSGLDWTTSPTSADGQLWAVQNGDGLLYRIVSDGKGGWSPANATGTELHYADGSGTPDAEGVTVTADDPGAVYVSTERDNDVSKTSRPAVLRFATTDGSQTTLNATDEWNLAADFPGLGANSGLEGVTWIPDSWLTAHGFADERTGAAYVPSTYAGHGDGLFFVGVEGTASVYAYALMDDGSAQRVATIATPFDLVADVQFDPTLDALWVVCDEACSGRTALFEVTDGAFTATAVHEAPSPAVRTLANEGFAISGVCTDGVRATFYADDNDTDGFSLRTGTYPCTDEGTGPTPAPTPGPTPEPTPAPTPGPTPEPTPAPVPVPTPAPVPSGLPTTPATTSPSAPVAPSESSLTDGNRGSVSAPASARPGATITIGVGTRYAGDRVSVWMFSTPTLLGTVTVAADGTVSATVPEDAPAGLHRIVVTAADGTVLGWTTITIDPVTGELAFTGADLSAGVAAALLLLAAGAGVLVVRRRRTARAA
;
A
#
# COMPACT_ATOMS: atom_id res chain seq x y z
N MET A 1 -6.07 73.86 -58.54
CA MET A 1 -4.86 73.48 -57.77
C MET A 1 -5.05 72.06 -57.28
N ARG A 2 -4.07 71.20 -57.59
CA ARG A 2 -3.77 69.85 -57.07
C ARG A 2 -4.93 68.91 -56.65
N SER A 3 -5.10 67.90 -57.52
CA SER A 3 -5.80 66.61 -57.46
C SER A 3 -5.38 65.69 -56.26
N PRO A 4 -5.89 64.44 -56.14
CA PRO A 4 -7.29 63.98 -56.00
C PRO A 4 -7.43 62.85 -54.90
N ALA A 5 -8.57 62.71 -54.24
CA ALA A 5 -9.68 61.75 -54.47
C ALA A 5 -9.40 60.24 -54.27
N LEU A 6 -10.19 59.67 -53.36
CA LEU A 6 -10.62 58.26 -53.31
C LEU A 6 -11.11 57.77 -54.70
N ARG A 7 -10.85 56.49 -55.02
CA ARG A 7 -11.90 55.43 -55.15
C ARG A 7 -11.33 54.16 -55.80
N SER A 8 -11.82 53.05 -55.28
CA SER A 8 -11.69 51.66 -55.73
C SER A 8 -12.06 51.46 -57.20
N VAL A 9 -11.30 50.61 -57.91
CA VAL A 9 -11.80 49.68 -58.95
C VAL A 9 -10.89 48.44 -59.00
N ALA A 10 -11.52 47.27 -59.05
CA ALA A 10 -10.92 45.95 -59.19
C ALA A 10 -10.18 45.77 -60.53
N SER A 11 -9.16 44.91 -60.57
CA SER A 11 -8.67 44.25 -61.79
C SER A 11 -7.85 42.99 -61.46
N VAL A 12 -8.45 41.85 -61.80
CA VAL A 12 -7.88 40.63 -62.40
C VAL A 12 -6.37 40.39 -62.19
N ALA A 13 -6.03 39.40 -61.36
CA ALA A 13 -4.70 38.80 -61.32
C ALA A 13 -4.68 37.49 -62.12
N VAL A 14 -3.85 37.48 -63.15
CA VAL A 14 -3.48 36.32 -63.98
C VAL A 14 -2.70 35.33 -63.12
N GLY A 15 -3.09 34.05 -63.19
CA GLY A 15 -2.39 32.95 -62.52
C GLY A 15 -1.00 32.71 -63.11
N LEU A 16 -0.01 32.67 -62.23
CA LEU A 16 1.26 31.99 -62.46
C LEU A 16 1.34 30.88 -61.42
N VAL A 17 1.12 29.65 -61.87
CA VAL A 17 1.33 28.43 -61.06
C VAL A 17 2.83 28.24 -60.93
N VAL A 18 3.37 28.49 -59.73
CA VAL A 18 4.64 27.88 -59.30
C VAL A 18 4.25 26.65 -58.51
N ALA A 19 4.44 25.48 -59.11
CA ALA A 19 4.31 24.20 -58.44
C ALA A 19 5.45 24.08 -57.41
N ALA A 20 5.19 24.43 -56.15
CA ALA A 20 5.92 23.87 -55.04
C ALA A 20 5.26 22.52 -54.75
N GLY A 21 5.89 21.45 -55.23
CA GLY A 21 5.48 20.09 -54.89
C GLY A 21 5.52 19.93 -53.38
N VAL A 22 4.36 19.68 -52.78
CA VAL A 22 4.32 19.10 -51.44
C VAL A 22 4.82 17.67 -51.66
N ILE A 23 6.08 17.44 -51.32
CA ILE A 23 6.63 16.09 -51.22
C ILE A 23 5.90 15.50 -50.03
N SER A 24 4.89 14.66 -50.29
CA SER A 24 4.42 13.71 -49.31
C SER A 24 5.59 12.76 -49.06
N ALA A 25 6.41 13.04 -48.04
CA ALA A 25 7.37 12.07 -47.56
C ALA A 25 6.55 10.88 -47.08
N SER A 26 6.73 9.72 -47.73
CA SER A 26 6.34 8.45 -47.13
C SER A 26 6.96 8.38 -45.73
N PRO A 27 6.25 7.84 -44.70
CA PRO A 27 6.91 7.54 -43.44
C PRO A 27 8.16 6.72 -43.76
N ALA A 28 9.31 7.12 -43.22
CA ALA A 28 10.52 6.34 -43.34
C ALA A 28 10.18 4.96 -42.76
N THR A 29 10.30 3.92 -43.57
CA THR A 29 10.30 2.55 -43.06
C THR A 29 11.59 2.40 -42.29
N ALA A 30 11.51 2.14 -40.98
CA ALA A 30 12.68 1.87 -40.15
C ALA A 30 13.46 0.70 -40.75
N ALA A 31 14.76 0.83 -40.91
CA ALA A 31 15.60 -0.35 -41.05
C ALA A 31 15.83 -0.88 -39.62
N VAL A 32 15.27 -2.05 -39.31
CA VAL A 32 15.56 -2.79 -38.07
C VAL A 32 16.43 -3.96 -38.49
N GLY A 33 17.67 -3.99 -37.99
CA GLY A 33 18.64 -5.04 -38.27
C GLY A 33 18.40 -6.30 -37.44
N ASP A 34 19.36 -7.22 -37.48
CA ASP A 34 19.32 -8.43 -36.64
C ASP A 34 19.50 -8.05 -35.16
N ASP A 35 18.76 -8.71 -34.28
CA ASP A 35 18.93 -8.58 -32.84
C ASP A 35 20.25 -9.23 -32.39
N ASP A 36 21.09 -8.47 -31.68
CA ASP A 36 22.38 -8.92 -31.17
C ASP A 36 22.44 -8.72 -29.64
N PRO A 37 22.34 -9.80 -28.84
CA PRO A 37 22.36 -9.71 -27.39
C PRO A 37 23.72 -9.29 -26.82
N THR A 38 24.76 -9.18 -27.66
CA THR A 38 26.08 -8.69 -27.24
C THR A 38 26.19 -7.17 -27.26
N VAL A 39 25.25 -6.48 -27.92
CA VAL A 39 25.10 -5.03 -27.80
C VAL A 39 24.62 -4.70 -26.39
N GLY A 40 25.22 -3.67 -25.79
CA GLY A 40 24.89 -3.23 -24.44
C GLY A 40 24.23 -1.86 -24.43
N THR A 41 24.24 -1.23 -23.27
CA THR A 41 23.63 0.07 -22.98
C THR A 41 24.44 1.26 -23.47
N THR A 42 25.56 1.06 -24.17
CA THR A 42 26.48 2.11 -24.60
C THR A 42 26.93 1.90 -26.03
N ASP A 43 26.80 2.95 -26.84
CA ASP A 43 27.25 2.99 -28.24
C ASP A 43 28.61 3.70 -28.34
N ALA A 44 29.37 3.39 -29.40
CA ALA A 44 30.69 3.92 -29.70
C ALA A 44 30.70 5.45 -29.94
N ASN A 45 29.55 6.04 -30.29
CA ASN A 45 29.40 7.49 -30.45
C ASN A 45 29.19 8.24 -29.10
N GLY A 46 29.07 7.52 -27.99
CA GLY A 46 28.82 8.07 -26.65
C GLY A 46 27.34 8.19 -26.27
N LEU A 47 26.42 7.72 -27.09
CA LEU A 47 25.02 7.55 -26.73
C LEU A 47 24.86 6.36 -25.77
N VAL A 48 24.04 6.52 -24.74
CA VAL A 48 23.79 5.48 -23.74
C VAL A 48 22.33 5.46 -23.34
N VAL A 49 21.81 4.30 -22.94
CA VAL A 49 20.55 4.21 -22.19
C VAL A 49 20.81 4.78 -20.80
N ASN A 50 20.01 5.77 -20.40
CA ASN A 50 20.18 6.48 -19.13
C ASN A 50 19.12 6.12 -18.11
N GLU A 51 17.86 6.00 -18.50
CA GLU A 51 16.76 5.66 -17.59
C GLU A 51 15.63 4.96 -18.36
N VAL A 52 14.94 4.00 -17.73
CA VAL A 52 13.80 3.26 -18.31
C VAL A 52 12.67 3.16 -17.28
N GLU A 53 11.46 3.53 -17.71
CA GLU A 53 10.20 3.38 -16.99
C GLU A 53 9.28 2.43 -17.76
N SER A 54 8.59 1.54 -17.05
CA SER A 54 7.78 0.47 -17.66
C SER A 54 6.49 0.12 -16.88
N ASN A 55 6.21 0.80 -15.75
CA ASN A 55 5.10 0.39 -14.87
C ASN A 55 4.50 1.49 -13.99
N ALA A 56 5.27 2.52 -13.62
CA ALA A 56 4.91 3.43 -12.54
C ALA A 56 4.42 4.82 -12.99
N ASP A 57 4.46 5.15 -14.28
CA ASP A 57 4.06 6.45 -14.85
C ASP A 57 2.88 6.31 -15.82
N ASP A 58 2.25 7.42 -16.20
CA ASP A 58 1.12 7.47 -17.14
C ASP A 58 1.49 6.93 -18.55
N THR A 59 2.78 6.85 -18.86
CA THR A 59 3.33 6.32 -20.12
C THR A 59 4.64 5.58 -19.89
N ASP A 60 4.91 4.58 -20.73
CA ASP A 60 6.23 3.94 -20.80
C ASP A 60 7.23 4.84 -21.52
N TRP A 61 8.49 4.81 -21.10
CA TRP A 61 9.53 5.59 -21.78
C TRP A 61 10.95 5.09 -21.54
N VAL A 62 11.82 5.43 -22.49
CA VAL A 62 13.27 5.29 -22.35
C VAL A 62 13.96 6.63 -22.55
N GLU A 63 14.90 6.94 -21.67
CA GLU A 63 15.77 8.10 -21.82
C GLU A 63 17.16 7.70 -22.28
N LEU A 64 17.67 8.45 -23.25
CA LEU A 64 19.02 8.36 -23.76
C LEU A 64 19.85 9.53 -23.24
N ARG A 65 21.14 9.31 -23.02
CA ARG A 65 22.11 10.36 -22.68
C ARG A 65 23.26 10.41 -23.67
N ASN A 66 23.76 11.62 -23.91
CA ASN A 66 24.95 11.84 -24.73
C ASN A 66 26.15 12.14 -23.83
N THR A 67 27.04 11.15 -23.68
CA THR A 67 28.28 11.27 -22.90
C THR A 67 29.44 11.91 -23.68
N SER A 68 29.25 12.17 -24.98
CA SER A 68 30.27 12.77 -25.83
C SER A 68 30.32 14.30 -25.70
N ALA A 69 31.38 14.90 -26.22
CA ALA A 69 31.57 16.35 -26.22
C ALA A 69 30.87 17.08 -27.39
N VAL A 70 30.13 16.36 -28.24
CA VAL A 70 29.46 16.90 -29.43
C VAL A 70 28.00 16.49 -29.47
N ALA A 71 27.14 17.26 -30.12
CA ALA A 71 25.75 16.86 -30.29
C ALA A 71 25.63 15.63 -31.20
N ILE A 72 24.72 14.71 -30.88
CA ILE A 72 24.40 13.53 -31.68
C ILE A 72 23.06 13.78 -32.39
N ASP A 73 23.02 13.53 -33.69
CA ASP A 73 21.80 13.57 -34.49
C ASP A 73 21.11 12.21 -34.41
N LEU A 74 19.88 12.20 -33.88
CA LEU A 74 19.05 11.00 -33.70
C LEU A 74 17.96 10.91 -34.77
N SER A 75 17.95 11.81 -35.75
CA SER A 75 16.97 11.79 -36.84
C SER A 75 17.00 10.46 -37.58
N GLY A 76 15.88 9.74 -37.58
CA GLY A 76 15.75 8.45 -38.26
C GLY A 76 16.29 7.24 -37.51
N TYR A 77 16.73 7.38 -36.25
CA TYR A 77 16.93 6.23 -35.37
C TYR A 77 15.59 5.53 -35.13
N ALA A 78 15.61 4.22 -34.88
CA ALA A 78 14.40 3.45 -34.60
C ALA A 78 14.44 2.85 -33.18
N PHE A 79 13.28 2.79 -32.54
CA PHE A 79 13.08 2.23 -31.21
C PHE A 79 12.10 1.05 -31.26
N LEU A 80 12.40 -0.01 -30.52
CA LEU A 80 11.60 -1.22 -30.40
C LEU A 80 11.77 -1.84 -29.01
N ASP A 81 10.74 -2.52 -28.52
CA ASP A 81 10.76 -3.43 -27.37
C ASP A 81 11.35 -4.80 -27.78
N ASP A 82 11.14 -5.88 -27.05
CA ASP A 82 11.64 -7.22 -27.39
C ASP A 82 10.87 -7.92 -28.55
N ASP A 83 9.63 -7.51 -28.85
CA ASP A 83 8.84 -8.05 -29.95
C ASP A 83 9.17 -7.40 -31.30
N SER A 84 9.85 -8.15 -32.16
CA SER A 84 10.16 -7.71 -33.53
C SER A 84 8.96 -7.66 -34.48
N SER A 85 7.76 -8.04 -34.02
CA SER A 85 6.52 -7.92 -34.76
C SER A 85 5.90 -6.52 -34.70
N HIS A 86 6.29 -5.71 -33.70
CA HIS A 86 5.85 -4.33 -33.55
C HIS A 86 6.40 -3.41 -34.64
N ASP A 87 5.63 -2.37 -34.97
CA ASP A 87 6.07 -1.30 -35.86
C ASP A 87 7.08 -0.41 -35.13
N ALA A 88 8.35 -0.43 -35.56
CA ALA A 88 9.39 0.35 -34.91
C ALA A 88 9.12 1.86 -34.95
N TYR A 89 9.29 2.51 -33.80
CA TYR A 89 9.12 3.96 -33.67
C TYR A 89 10.34 4.70 -34.21
N VAL A 90 10.16 5.41 -35.32
CA VAL A 90 11.23 6.19 -35.96
C VAL A 90 11.28 7.61 -35.42
N LEU A 91 12.42 7.99 -34.85
CA LEU A 91 12.66 9.32 -34.32
C LEU A 91 12.54 10.37 -35.43
N PRO A 92 11.72 11.43 -35.25
CA PRO A 92 11.47 12.44 -36.27
C PRO A 92 12.72 13.17 -36.77
N ALA A 93 12.63 13.74 -37.97
CA ALA A 93 13.68 14.61 -38.49
C ALA A 93 13.88 15.84 -37.58
N GLY A 94 15.12 16.09 -37.18
CA GLY A 94 15.51 17.15 -36.25
C GLY A 94 15.70 16.68 -34.80
N SER A 95 15.42 15.41 -34.49
CA SER A 95 15.76 14.80 -33.21
C SER A 95 17.27 14.85 -33.00
N SER A 96 17.71 15.52 -31.95
CA SER A 96 19.14 15.63 -31.61
C SER A 96 19.31 15.78 -30.12
N ILE A 97 20.44 15.29 -29.63
CA ILE A 97 20.82 15.35 -28.22
C ILE A 97 22.11 16.15 -28.09
N ALA A 98 22.06 17.25 -27.33
CA ALA A 98 23.23 18.09 -27.09
C ALA A 98 24.32 17.32 -26.32
N ALA A 99 25.57 17.79 -26.35
CA ALA A 99 26.63 17.23 -25.52
C ALA A 99 26.24 17.28 -24.03
N GLY A 100 26.27 16.14 -23.34
CA GLY A 100 25.81 16.01 -21.95
C GLY A 100 24.28 16.09 -21.75
N GLY A 101 23.50 16.20 -22.82
CA GLY A 101 22.04 16.28 -22.77
C GLY A 101 21.36 14.92 -22.66
N TYR A 102 20.03 14.98 -22.46
CA TYR A 102 19.11 13.85 -22.36
C TYR A 102 18.10 13.90 -23.51
N PHE A 103 17.59 12.75 -23.93
CA PHE A 103 16.54 12.62 -24.93
C PHE A 103 15.58 11.51 -24.55
N VAL A 104 14.31 11.84 -24.37
CA VAL A 104 13.26 10.88 -23.99
C VAL A 104 12.55 10.37 -25.24
N ILE A 105 12.46 9.05 -25.37
CA ILE A 105 11.58 8.35 -26.30
C ILE A 105 10.41 7.86 -25.46
N ASP A 106 9.24 8.44 -25.69
CA ASP A 106 8.05 8.29 -24.85
C ASP A 106 6.96 7.53 -25.61
N GLN A 107 6.08 6.86 -24.90
CA GLN A 107 4.89 6.26 -25.48
C GLN A 107 3.96 7.38 -25.99
N VAL A 108 3.15 7.05 -26.99
CA VAL A 108 2.18 7.98 -27.55
C VAL A 108 1.17 8.39 -26.47
N SER A 109 1.00 9.70 -26.29
CA SER A 109 0.00 10.25 -25.38
C SER A 109 -1.01 11.12 -26.13
N ALA A 110 -2.05 11.58 -25.44
CA ALA A 110 -3.02 12.52 -26.00
C ALA A 110 -2.39 13.84 -26.47
N THR A 111 -1.18 14.16 -26.00
CA THR A 111 -0.53 15.47 -26.23
C THR A 111 0.82 15.40 -26.96
N ALA A 112 1.42 14.22 -27.10
CA ALA A 112 2.71 14.03 -27.75
C ALA A 112 2.76 12.75 -28.59
N PRO A 113 3.42 12.77 -29.76
CA PRO A 113 3.66 11.55 -30.54
C PRO A 113 4.72 10.68 -29.86
N GLY A 114 4.57 9.37 -29.96
CA GLY A 114 5.44 8.39 -29.33
C GLY A 114 5.30 7.02 -29.96
N PHE A 115 5.93 6.01 -29.36
CA PHE A 115 5.71 4.61 -29.73
C PHE A 115 4.33 4.13 -29.23
N ASP A 116 3.73 3.13 -29.86
CA ASP A 116 2.34 2.70 -29.61
C ASP A 116 2.21 1.27 -29.06
N PHE A 117 3.32 0.69 -28.62
CA PHE A 117 3.40 -0.54 -27.84
C PHE A 117 3.72 -0.22 -26.36
N GLY A 118 3.64 -1.21 -25.47
CA GLY A 118 4.02 -1.08 -24.06
C GLY A 118 5.41 -1.67 -23.79
N LEU A 119 6.00 -1.33 -22.64
CA LEU A 119 7.22 -1.95 -22.11
C LEU A 119 6.85 -2.90 -20.97
N GLY A 120 6.97 -4.21 -21.20
CA GLY A 120 6.47 -5.25 -20.31
C GLY A 120 7.36 -5.57 -19.10
N GLY A 121 6.87 -6.47 -18.25
CA GLY A 121 7.57 -6.90 -17.03
C GLY A 121 8.91 -7.55 -17.31
N ALA A 122 8.99 -8.48 -18.27
CA ALA A 122 10.26 -8.98 -18.81
C ALA A 122 10.36 -8.52 -20.26
N ASP A 123 11.28 -7.60 -20.55
CA ASP A 123 11.32 -6.93 -21.85
C ASP A 123 12.72 -6.35 -22.14
N THR A 124 12.90 -5.72 -23.30
CA THR A 124 14.15 -5.18 -23.82
C THR A 124 13.95 -3.88 -24.61
N VAL A 125 14.61 -2.81 -24.20
CA VAL A 125 14.85 -1.62 -25.03
C VAL A 125 15.85 -1.97 -26.14
N ARG A 126 15.48 -1.73 -27.39
CA ARG A 126 16.36 -1.79 -28.57
C ARG A 126 16.33 -0.47 -29.34
N VAL A 127 17.49 0.15 -29.53
CA VAL A 127 17.64 1.36 -30.36
C VAL A 127 18.55 1.07 -31.54
N TYR A 128 18.05 1.27 -32.75
CA TYR A 128 18.76 1.08 -34.01
C TYR A 128 19.16 2.42 -34.59
N ASP A 129 20.35 2.48 -35.19
CA ASP A 129 20.80 3.66 -35.92
C ASP A 129 20.09 3.79 -37.29
N ARG A 130 20.40 4.87 -38.01
CA ARG A 130 19.81 5.17 -39.32
C ARG A 130 20.14 4.16 -40.44
N ASP A 131 21.22 3.39 -40.26
CA ASP A 131 21.66 2.38 -41.22
C ASP A 131 21.00 1.02 -40.90
N GLY A 132 20.35 0.93 -39.74
CA GLY A 132 19.59 -0.20 -39.23
C GLY A 132 20.39 -1.11 -38.30
N ASP A 133 21.60 -0.70 -37.91
CA ASP A 133 22.43 -1.46 -36.98
C ASP A 133 21.95 -1.22 -35.54
N LEU A 134 21.90 -2.28 -34.71
CA LEU A 134 21.52 -2.17 -33.30
C LEU A 134 22.59 -1.37 -32.53
N ALA A 135 22.23 -0.19 -32.06
CA ALA A 135 23.13 0.75 -31.39
C ALA A 135 23.12 0.60 -29.86
N LEU A 136 21.94 0.37 -29.28
CA LEU A 136 21.77 0.19 -27.83
C LEU A 136 20.81 -0.94 -27.52
N ARG A 137 21.08 -1.64 -26.42
CA ARG A 137 20.24 -2.70 -25.89
C ARG A 137 20.25 -2.69 -24.36
N TYR A 138 19.08 -2.82 -23.75
CA TYR A 138 18.93 -3.04 -22.30
C TYR A 138 17.76 -3.97 -22.04
N SER A 139 18.00 -5.09 -21.35
CA SER A 139 16.96 -6.07 -21.00
C SER A 139 16.75 -6.14 -19.50
N TRP A 140 15.52 -6.40 -19.07
CA TRP A 140 15.15 -6.64 -17.68
C TRP A 140 14.19 -7.84 -17.58
N THR A 141 13.96 -8.34 -16.37
CA THR A 141 13.15 -9.54 -16.11
C THR A 141 11.89 -9.26 -15.29
N ALA A 142 11.80 -8.09 -14.66
CA ALA A 142 10.64 -7.58 -13.95
C ALA A 142 10.63 -6.05 -14.06
N HIS A 143 9.48 -5.41 -13.90
CA HIS A 143 9.40 -3.96 -13.78
C HIS A 143 10.25 -3.47 -12.61
N ALA A 144 10.83 -2.27 -12.75
CA ALA A 144 11.35 -1.54 -11.59
C ALA A 144 10.16 -1.04 -10.74
N ALA A 145 10.36 -0.88 -9.43
CA ALA A 145 9.35 -0.22 -8.58
C ALA A 145 9.16 1.26 -8.93
N VAL A 146 10.22 1.91 -9.43
CA VAL A 146 10.20 3.27 -9.96
C VAL A 146 10.78 3.23 -11.37
N THR A 147 12.09 3.44 -11.56
CA THR A 147 12.74 3.29 -12.87
C THR A 147 14.04 2.51 -12.77
N TYR A 148 14.53 2.00 -13.89
CA TYR A 148 15.92 1.57 -14.03
C TYR A 148 16.77 2.75 -14.51
N GLY A 149 17.68 3.26 -13.68
CA GLY A 149 18.50 4.45 -13.98
C GLY A 149 20.01 4.21 -13.87
N SER A 150 20.78 4.80 -14.79
CA SER A 150 22.24 4.80 -14.75
C SER A 150 22.77 5.70 -13.63
N CYS A 151 23.59 5.15 -12.72
CA CYS A 151 24.11 5.90 -11.58
C CYS A 151 25.64 5.72 -11.40
N PRO A 152 26.49 6.72 -11.69
CA PRO A 152 26.16 8.06 -12.20
C PRO A 152 25.55 8.00 -13.61
N ASP A 153 24.83 9.06 -13.98
CA ASP A 153 24.26 9.21 -15.32
C ASP A 153 25.27 8.89 -16.43
N GLY A 154 24.79 8.19 -17.44
CA GLY A 154 25.57 7.76 -18.60
C GLY A 154 26.78 6.87 -18.31
N SER A 155 26.82 6.20 -17.16
CA SER A 155 27.76 5.10 -16.91
C SER A 155 27.43 3.84 -17.73
N GLY A 156 26.17 3.73 -18.19
CA GLY A 156 25.65 2.56 -18.89
C GLY A 156 25.24 1.41 -17.97
N VAL A 157 25.52 1.47 -16.66
CA VAL A 157 25.03 0.46 -15.71
C VAL A 157 23.76 0.98 -15.06
N LEU A 158 22.62 0.37 -15.37
CA LEU A 158 21.32 0.73 -14.79
C LEU A 158 21.08 -0.05 -13.49
N VAL A 159 20.47 0.62 -12.51
CA VAL A 159 20.04 0.09 -11.20
C VAL A 159 18.66 0.67 -10.87
N ASP A 160 17.96 0.11 -9.88
CA ASP A 160 16.71 0.74 -9.40
C ASP A 160 16.99 2.15 -8.87
N THR A 161 16.18 3.10 -9.32
CA THR A 161 16.14 4.45 -8.76
C THR A 161 15.10 4.53 -7.65
N THR A 162 15.21 5.57 -6.83
CA THR A 162 14.23 5.91 -5.80
C THR A 162 13.25 7.00 -6.23
N ALA A 163 13.47 7.59 -7.40
CA ALA A 163 12.60 8.59 -8.01
C ALA A 163 12.79 8.59 -9.52
N SER A 164 11.69 8.73 -10.26
CA SER A 164 11.71 8.94 -11.71
C SER A 164 12.26 10.32 -12.04
N THR A 165 13.18 10.39 -13.00
CA THR A 165 13.90 11.62 -13.35
C THR A 165 13.84 11.95 -14.84
N LYS A 166 12.71 11.61 -15.48
CA LYS A 166 12.42 11.86 -16.90
C LYS A 166 12.87 13.26 -17.37
N GLY A 167 13.83 13.30 -18.29
CA GLY A 167 14.38 14.51 -18.90
C GLY A 167 15.43 15.24 -18.03
N ALA A 168 15.87 14.65 -16.93
CA ALA A 168 16.76 15.25 -15.94
C ALA A 168 17.89 14.28 -15.54
N ALA A 169 18.74 14.70 -14.59
CA ALA A 169 19.78 13.83 -14.06
C ALA A 169 19.19 12.80 -13.08
N ASN A 170 19.72 11.58 -13.08
CA ASN A 170 19.12 10.47 -12.34
C ASN A 170 19.22 10.65 -10.82
N ASP A 171 18.19 10.20 -10.11
CA ASP A 171 18.24 10.07 -8.66
C ASP A 171 19.18 8.92 -8.27
N CYS A 172 20.42 9.28 -7.93
CA CYS A 172 21.46 8.36 -7.52
C CYS A 172 21.36 7.97 -6.03
N SER A 173 20.26 8.27 -5.34
CA SER A 173 20.09 7.88 -3.94
C SER A 173 20.03 6.35 -3.81
N SER A 174 20.66 5.82 -2.77
CA SER A 174 20.71 4.38 -2.54
C SER A 174 19.46 3.93 -1.77
N PRO A 175 18.82 2.79 -2.11
CA PRO A 175 17.73 2.21 -1.33
C PRO A 175 18.21 1.49 -0.06
N VAL A 176 19.52 1.51 0.21
CA VAL A 176 20.10 0.89 1.41
C VAL A 176 19.80 1.76 2.63
N ARG A 177 19.36 1.14 3.72
CA ARG A 177 19.09 1.80 5.00
C ARG A 177 19.83 1.10 6.12
N ILE A 178 20.24 1.85 7.13
CA ILE A 178 20.61 1.28 8.44
C ILE A 178 19.32 0.79 9.07
N ASN A 179 19.23 -0.49 9.40
CA ASN A 179 18.01 -1.11 9.91
C ASN A 179 17.99 -1.26 11.43
N GLU A 180 19.12 -1.69 12.00
CA GLU A 180 19.24 -1.95 13.43
C GLU A 180 20.68 -1.70 13.91
N VAL A 181 20.83 -1.19 15.13
CA VAL A 181 22.11 -0.87 15.75
C VAL A 181 22.16 -1.37 17.19
N GLU A 182 23.20 -2.15 17.50
CA GLU A 182 23.60 -2.56 18.85
C GLU A 182 24.92 -1.87 19.20
N SER A 183 25.01 -1.31 20.41
CA SER A 183 26.10 -0.40 20.80
C SER A 183 26.67 -0.63 22.20
N GLN A 184 26.26 -1.68 22.91
CA GLN A 184 26.71 -1.89 24.28
C GLN A 184 27.12 -3.33 24.60
N ASP A 185 26.30 -4.31 24.23
CA ASP A 185 26.45 -5.69 24.69
C ASP A 185 26.20 -6.71 23.56
N GLY A 186 26.48 -6.31 22.33
CA GLY A 186 26.35 -7.17 21.15
C GLY A 186 27.26 -8.39 21.20
N THR A 187 26.83 -9.48 20.56
CA THR A 187 27.63 -10.69 20.39
C THR A 187 28.01 -10.85 18.91
N PRO A 188 29.32 -10.87 18.56
CA PRO A 188 30.50 -10.84 19.43
C PRO A 188 30.96 -9.45 19.92
N GLY A 189 30.35 -8.37 19.43
CA GLY A 189 30.60 -6.97 19.82
C GLY A 189 29.50 -6.08 19.23
N ASP A 190 29.74 -4.77 19.13
CA ASP A 190 28.81 -3.84 18.49
C ASP A 190 28.52 -4.26 17.04
N TRP A 191 27.35 -3.90 16.52
CA TRP A 191 27.03 -4.18 15.12
C TRP A 191 26.02 -3.21 14.53
N VAL A 192 26.09 -3.06 13.21
CA VAL A 192 25.17 -2.26 12.40
C VAL A 192 24.60 -3.17 11.32
N GLU A 193 23.28 -3.26 11.26
CA GLU A 193 22.58 -3.97 10.20
C GLU A 193 22.12 -3.01 9.12
N LEU A 194 22.31 -3.43 7.87
CA LEU A 194 21.84 -2.74 6.67
C LEU A 194 20.74 -3.57 6.01
N THR A 195 19.70 -2.91 5.50
CA THR A 195 18.65 -3.53 4.68
C THR A 195 18.51 -2.79 3.35
N ASN A 196 17.96 -3.46 2.35
CA ASN A 196 17.65 -2.90 1.05
C ASN A 196 16.14 -2.77 0.88
N THR A 197 15.63 -1.54 0.85
CA THR A 197 14.21 -1.26 0.67
C THR A 197 13.78 -1.19 -0.80
N GLY A 198 14.69 -1.46 -1.74
CA GLY A 198 14.43 -1.51 -3.18
C GLY A 198 14.12 -2.92 -3.68
N THR A 199 13.86 -3.04 -4.99
CA THR A 199 13.38 -4.27 -5.66
C THR A 199 14.45 -5.12 -6.33
N THR A 200 15.69 -4.61 -6.44
CA THR A 200 16.84 -5.33 -6.98
C THR A 200 17.98 -5.42 -5.97
N ALA A 201 18.83 -6.43 -6.12
CA ALA A 201 19.98 -6.61 -5.23
C ALA A 201 21.00 -5.48 -5.41
N VAL A 202 21.42 -4.85 -4.30
CA VAL A 202 22.40 -3.76 -4.30
C VAL A 202 23.78 -4.28 -3.91
N SER A 203 24.79 -3.92 -4.70
CA SER A 203 26.19 -4.08 -4.29
C SER A 203 26.58 -3.02 -3.28
N LEU A 204 27.06 -3.45 -2.10
CA LEU A 204 27.57 -2.58 -1.06
C LEU A 204 29.08 -2.29 -1.21
N ALA A 205 29.71 -2.76 -2.29
CA ALA A 205 31.12 -2.56 -2.53
C ALA A 205 31.51 -1.07 -2.52
N GLY A 206 32.40 -0.68 -1.62
CA GLY A 206 32.90 0.69 -1.51
C GLY A 206 32.02 1.65 -0.72
N TYR A 207 30.87 1.21 -0.20
CA TYR A 207 30.13 1.98 0.80
C TYR A 207 30.99 2.16 2.05
N VAL A 208 30.75 3.23 2.81
CA VAL A 208 31.53 3.54 4.00
C VAL A 208 30.62 3.69 5.22
N LEU A 209 30.81 2.85 6.23
CA LEU A 209 30.23 3.01 7.56
C LEU A 209 31.15 3.88 8.42
N ARG A 210 30.57 4.85 9.15
CA ARG A 210 31.25 5.68 10.15
C ARG A 210 30.41 5.80 11.41
N ASP A 211 31.08 6.04 12.54
CA ASP A 211 30.41 6.52 13.75
C ASP A 211 30.28 8.05 13.73
N SER A 212 30.19 8.74 14.89
CA SER A 212 30.14 10.22 14.95
C SER A 212 31.43 10.95 14.55
N GLU A 213 32.55 10.26 14.38
CA GLU A 213 33.85 10.86 14.04
C GLU A 213 34.13 10.83 12.53
N ASP A 214 34.81 11.87 12.02
CA ASP A 214 35.17 12.00 10.59
C ASP A 214 36.65 11.67 10.32
N THR A 215 37.26 10.82 11.15
CA THR A 215 38.65 10.40 11.02
C THR A 215 38.78 9.10 10.25
N ALA A 216 39.97 8.82 9.69
CA ALA A 216 40.20 7.65 8.85
C ALA A 216 40.17 6.31 9.62
N ASP A 217 40.41 6.34 10.92
CA ASP A 217 40.31 5.21 11.85
C ASP A 217 38.87 4.91 12.32
N HIS A 218 37.93 5.80 12.01
CA HIS A 218 36.49 5.67 12.27
C HIS A 218 35.69 5.55 10.96
N ALA A 219 36.30 4.91 9.96
CA ALA A 219 35.71 4.71 8.64
C ALA A 219 35.98 3.29 8.12
N HIS A 220 34.93 2.51 7.95
CA HIS A 220 34.98 1.16 7.40
C HIS A 220 34.44 1.15 5.97
N THR A 221 35.30 0.81 5.00
CA THR A 221 34.88 0.60 3.62
C THR A 221 34.44 -0.85 3.42
N ILE A 222 33.18 -1.04 3.04
CA ILE A 222 32.57 -2.36 2.82
C ILE A 222 33.26 -3.05 1.62
N PRO A 223 33.72 -4.31 1.78
CA PRO A 223 34.53 -4.99 0.77
C PRO A 223 33.74 -5.34 -0.49
N ALA A 224 34.46 -5.47 -1.61
CA ALA A 224 33.88 -5.92 -2.87
C ALA A 224 33.28 -7.32 -2.77
N GLY A 225 32.16 -7.55 -3.47
CA GLY A 225 31.41 -8.81 -3.43
C GLY A 225 30.32 -8.86 -2.35
N THR A 226 30.23 -7.85 -1.47
CA THR A 226 29.13 -7.71 -0.52
C THR A 226 27.88 -7.22 -1.26
N THR A 227 26.77 -7.95 -1.16
CA THR A 227 25.49 -7.62 -1.81
C THR A 227 24.36 -7.79 -0.83
N VAL A 228 23.33 -6.95 -0.93
CA VAL A 228 22.09 -7.06 -0.17
C VAL A 228 20.92 -7.23 -1.13
N ALA A 229 20.24 -8.38 -1.06
CA ALA A 229 19.04 -8.65 -1.86
C ALA A 229 17.85 -7.79 -1.38
N PRO A 230 16.80 -7.59 -2.20
CA PRO A 230 15.57 -6.91 -1.79
C PRO A 230 15.03 -7.46 -0.47
N GLY A 231 14.77 -6.58 0.51
CA GLY A 231 14.28 -6.94 1.85
C GLY A 231 15.24 -7.78 2.71
N ALA A 232 16.44 -8.10 2.22
CA ALA A 232 17.42 -8.88 2.97
C ALA A 232 18.30 -8.00 3.85
N PHE A 233 18.95 -8.62 4.84
CA PHE A 233 19.81 -7.96 5.81
C PHE A 233 21.29 -8.28 5.57
N THR A 234 22.15 -7.29 5.75
CA THR A 234 23.60 -7.44 5.81
C THR A 234 24.11 -6.83 7.11
N VAL A 235 24.75 -7.64 7.95
CA VAL A 235 25.29 -7.20 9.24
C VAL A 235 26.77 -6.88 9.10
N LEU A 236 27.18 -5.74 9.64
CA LEU A 236 28.57 -5.34 9.84
C LEU A 236 28.89 -5.44 11.34
N ASP A 237 29.84 -6.30 11.70
CA ASP A 237 30.27 -6.50 13.09
C ASP A 237 31.42 -5.55 13.47
N GLU A 238 31.57 -5.23 14.76
CA GLU A 238 32.67 -4.41 15.29
C GLU A 238 34.04 -4.94 14.87
N ALA A 239 34.16 -6.26 14.73
CA ALA A 239 35.37 -6.91 14.23
C ALA A 239 35.70 -6.55 12.77
N ASP A 240 34.68 -6.21 11.97
CA ASP A 240 34.82 -5.78 10.58
C ASP A 240 35.16 -4.30 10.49
N PHE A 241 34.45 -3.44 11.24
CA PHE A 241 34.63 -1.99 11.15
C PHE A 241 35.74 -1.43 12.05
N GLY A 242 36.13 -2.12 13.11
CA GLY A 242 37.37 -1.88 13.86
C GLY A 242 37.34 -0.68 14.83
N PHE A 243 36.18 -0.08 15.06
CA PHE A 243 35.91 0.96 16.07
C PHE A 243 34.66 0.56 16.86
N GLY A 244 34.43 1.10 18.06
CA GLY A 244 33.23 0.81 18.85
C GLY A 244 32.17 1.90 18.70
N LEU A 245 30.91 1.57 19.00
CA LEU A 245 29.76 2.48 18.98
C LEU A 245 29.45 2.95 20.41
N GLY A 246 29.72 4.22 20.70
CA GLY A 246 29.66 4.77 22.05
C GLY A 246 28.25 5.04 22.58
N LYS A 247 28.17 5.41 23.87
CA LYS A 247 26.91 5.75 24.57
C LYS A 247 26.14 6.92 23.93
N ALA A 248 26.86 7.92 23.42
CA ALA A 248 26.28 9.07 22.75
C ALA A 248 27.02 9.21 21.42
N ASP A 249 26.45 8.62 20.39
CA ASP A 249 27.14 8.35 19.13
C ASP A 249 26.13 8.30 17.97
N SER A 250 26.62 7.93 16.80
CA SER A 250 25.84 7.76 15.59
C SER A 250 26.36 6.60 14.76
N ALA A 251 25.52 6.07 13.87
CA ALA A 251 25.95 5.26 12.74
C ALA A 251 25.57 5.99 11.46
N ARG A 252 26.52 6.14 10.53
CA ARG A 252 26.36 6.90 9.29
C ARG A 252 26.85 6.07 8.11
N LEU A 253 26.00 5.88 7.11
CA LEU A 253 26.32 5.14 5.90
C LEU A 253 26.51 6.12 4.73
N PHE A 254 27.63 5.99 4.03
CA PHE A 254 27.94 6.79 2.85
C PHE A 254 28.10 5.90 1.61
N ASP A 255 27.66 6.40 0.46
CA ASP A 255 27.88 5.72 -0.82
C ASP A 255 29.36 5.84 -1.27
N PRO A 256 29.80 5.11 -2.32
CA PRO A 256 31.16 5.21 -2.84
C PRO A 256 31.55 6.60 -3.39
N ARG A 257 30.57 7.50 -3.57
CA ARG A 257 30.77 8.89 -4.02
C ARG A 257 30.92 9.85 -2.82
N GLY A 258 30.77 9.34 -1.59
CA GLY A 258 30.84 10.09 -0.34
C GLY A 258 29.55 10.84 0.00
N GLN A 259 28.42 10.52 -0.65
CA GLN A 259 27.12 11.05 -0.26
C GLN A 259 26.57 10.28 0.94
N LEU A 260 25.98 10.98 1.90
CA LEU A 260 25.30 10.34 3.03
C LEU A 260 24.05 9.64 2.49
N VAL A 261 23.98 8.32 2.69
CA VAL A 261 22.85 7.48 2.32
C VAL A 261 21.83 7.45 3.46
N ASP A 262 22.30 7.18 4.67
CA ASP A 262 21.43 7.06 5.84
C ASP A 262 22.23 7.29 7.13
N SER A 263 21.53 7.66 8.20
CA SER A 263 22.14 7.83 9.52
C SER A 263 21.16 7.69 10.65
N THR A 264 21.65 7.23 11.80
CA THR A 264 20.95 7.30 13.08
C THR A 264 21.88 7.78 14.18
N SER A 265 21.34 8.41 15.21
CA SER A 265 22.10 8.97 16.33
C SER A 265 21.35 8.77 17.64
N TRP A 266 22.09 8.51 18.71
CA TRP A 266 21.53 8.24 20.03
C TRP A 266 22.32 8.96 21.13
N THR A 267 21.71 9.10 22.31
CA THR A 267 22.31 9.80 23.46
C THR A 267 22.62 8.88 24.64
N ALA A 268 22.05 7.67 24.59
CA ALA A 268 22.33 6.55 25.48
C ALA A 268 22.24 5.27 24.65
N HIS A 269 22.85 4.18 25.14
CA HIS A 269 22.59 2.85 24.61
C HIS A 269 21.11 2.48 24.80
N ALA A 270 20.56 1.70 23.87
CA ALA A 270 19.29 1.00 24.06
C ALA A 270 19.43 -0.06 25.17
N ALA A 271 18.34 -0.48 25.81
CA ALA A 271 18.40 -1.63 26.72
C ALA A 271 18.51 -2.95 25.93
N THR A 272 18.05 -2.96 24.68
CA THR A 272 18.18 -4.02 23.68
C THR A 272 18.99 -3.48 22.50
N THR A 273 18.34 -3.03 21.42
CA THR A 273 18.95 -2.39 20.25
C THR A 273 18.07 -1.23 19.78
N TYR A 274 18.61 -0.37 18.91
CA TYR A 274 17.81 0.59 18.16
C TYR A 274 17.50 0.04 16.78
N GLY A 275 16.22 -0.24 16.48
CA GLY A 275 15.75 -0.76 15.19
C GLY A 275 14.72 0.15 14.54
N ARG A 276 14.50 0.03 13.23
CA ARG A 276 13.45 0.78 12.52
C ARG A 276 12.07 0.18 12.73
N ASN A 277 11.08 1.03 13.01
CA ASN A 277 9.66 0.66 13.12
C ASN A 277 8.77 1.59 12.26
N PRO A 278 8.14 1.11 11.17
CA PRO A 278 8.25 -0.22 10.57
C PRO A 278 9.67 -0.59 10.13
N ASP A 279 9.94 -1.89 9.99
CA ASP A 279 11.25 -2.41 9.57
C ASP A 279 11.69 -1.79 8.23
N GLY A 280 12.98 -1.47 8.10
CA GLY A 280 13.60 -0.84 6.93
C GLY A 280 13.23 0.61 6.61
N THR A 281 12.02 1.06 6.93
CA THR A 281 11.48 2.35 6.45
C THR A 281 11.18 3.35 7.58
N GLY A 282 10.83 2.84 8.76
CA GLY A 282 10.34 3.65 9.86
C GLY A 282 11.41 4.32 10.70
N ALA A 283 10.97 5.05 11.72
CA ALA A 283 11.87 5.72 12.65
C ALA A 283 12.56 4.71 13.58
N PHE A 284 13.75 5.05 14.07
CA PHE A 284 14.43 4.23 15.08
C PHE A 284 13.67 4.26 16.41
N ALA A 285 13.42 3.07 16.95
CA ALA A 285 12.83 2.82 18.24
C ALA A 285 13.60 1.69 18.94
N GLU A 286 13.38 1.53 20.24
CA GLU A 286 13.96 0.43 21.01
C GLU A 286 13.23 -0.88 20.68
N THR A 287 13.98 -1.90 20.27
CA THR A 287 13.43 -3.22 19.90
C THR A 287 13.01 -4.01 21.14
N ALA A 288 12.14 -5.00 20.97
CA ALA A 288 11.79 -5.94 22.04
C ALA A 288 12.92 -6.92 22.36
N GLU A 289 13.72 -7.26 21.33
CA GLU A 289 14.89 -8.13 21.39
C GLU A 289 15.84 -7.79 20.24
N PRO A 290 17.15 -8.08 20.36
CA PRO A 290 18.08 -7.94 19.23
C PRO A 290 17.68 -8.85 18.08
N THR A 291 17.50 -8.30 16.88
CA THR A 291 16.97 -9.02 15.70
C THR A 291 18.00 -9.22 14.59
N LYS A 292 19.28 -9.25 14.95
CA LYS A 292 20.43 -9.43 14.04
C LYS A 292 20.20 -10.47 12.92
N GLY A 293 20.16 -10.01 11.68
CA GLY A 293 19.97 -10.79 10.46
C GLY A 293 18.51 -11.07 10.09
N THR A 294 17.54 -10.48 10.82
CA THR A 294 16.10 -10.70 10.66
C THR A 294 15.34 -9.38 10.86
N ALA A 295 14.07 -9.33 10.46
CA ALA A 295 13.26 -8.13 10.60
C ALA A 295 13.07 -7.72 12.08
N ASN A 296 13.10 -6.42 12.34
CA ASN A 296 12.97 -5.86 13.68
C ASN A 296 11.68 -6.30 14.39
N ARG A 297 11.75 -6.46 15.72
CA ARG A 297 10.61 -6.82 16.59
C ARG A 297 10.39 -5.74 17.64
N PHE A 298 9.14 -5.35 17.85
CA PHE A 298 8.76 -4.33 18.84
C PHE A 298 7.63 -4.85 19.73
N ALA A 299 7.66 -4.46 21.00
CA ALA A 299 6.63 -4.86 21.95
C ALA A 299 5.27 -4.30 21.50
N GLY A 300 4.27 -5.18 21.38
CA GLY A 300 2.92 -4.82 20.94
C GLY A 300 2.77 -4.56 19.44
N VAL A 301 3.80 -4.83 18.63
CA VAL A 301 3.72 -4.81 17.17
C VAL A 301 3.77 -6.24 16.67
N VAL A 302 2.69 -6.69 16.04
CA VAL A 302 2.66 -8.00 15.39
C VAL A 302 3.28 -7.84 14.01
N THR A 303 4.47 -8.39 13.84
CA THR A 303 5.15 -8.47 12.54
C THR A 303 4.70 -9.70 11.80
N ALA A 304 4.50 -9.58 10.49
CA ALA A 304 4.18 -10.72 9.64
C ALA A 304 5.28 -11.79 9.70
N GLU A 305 4.88 -13.04 9.92
CA GLU A 305 5.73 -14.23 9.90
C GLU A 305 5.46 -15.09 8.65
N PRO A 306 6.39 -15.95 8.23
CA PRO A 306 6.14 -16.82 7.07
C PRO A 306 4.87 -17.66 7.24
N TRP A 307 4.11 -17.85 6.15
CA TRP A 307 2.97 -18.77 6.15
C TRP A 307 3.40 -20.16 6.66
N PRO A 308 2.72 -20.72 7.68
CA PRO A 308 3.15 -21.96 8.31
C PRO A 308 2.79 -23.22 7.50
N GLY A 309 1.93 -23.06 6.50
CA GLY A 309 1.50 -24.14 5.61
C GLY A 309 2.41 -24.39 4.42
N GLY A 310 1.94 -25.25 3.52
CA GLY A 310 2.63 -25.53 2.27
C GLY A 310 2.77 -24.27 1.41
N PRO A 311 3.83 -24.17 0.60
CA PRO A 311 4.14 -22.96 -0.14
C PRO A 311 3.09 -22.63 -1.22
N ASP A 312 2.54 -23.61 -1.92
CA ASP A 312 1.86 -23.35 -3.19
C ASP A 312 0.38 -22.96 -3.01
N GLU A 313 -0.01 -21.80 -3.55
CA GLU A 313 -1.38 -21.53 -3.99
C GLU A 313 -1.56 -22.09 -5.39
N THR A 314 -2.40 -23.11 -5.53
CA THR A 314 -2.66 -23.79 -6.80
C THR A 314 -4.08 -23.53 -7.26
N VAL A 315 -4.24 -23.18 -8.54
CA VAL A 315 -5.54 -23.13 -9.23
C VAL A 315 -6.31 -24.44 -9.02
N LEU A 316 -7.60 -24.31 -8.71
CA LEU A 316 -8.48 -25.40 -8.33
C LEU A 316 -9.65 -25.60 -9.31
N ASP A 317 -10.01 -24.56 -10.06
CA ASP A 317 -11.05 -24.57 -11.08
C ASP A 317 -10.49 -24.70 -12.51
N ASP A 318 -11.36 -25.04 -13.46
CA ASP A 318 -11.03 -24.97 -14.90
C ASP A 318 -11.16 -23.51 -15.37
N GLU A 319 -10.45 -23.13 -16.44
CA GLU A 319 -10.54 -21.79 -17.03
C GLU A 319 -12.00 -21.45 -17.39
N ASP A 320 -12.45 -20.23 -17.06
CA ASP A 320 -13.83 -19.74 -17.24
C ASP A 320 -14.91 -20.57 -16.49
N THR A 321 -14.58 -21.17 -15.33
CA THR A 321 -15.57 -21.92 -14.53
C THR A 321 -16.67 -21.02 -13.98
N PHE A 322 -16.33 -19.82 -13.55
CA PHE A 322 -17.23 -18.81 -13.02
C PHE A 322 -17.46 -17.71 -14.06
N THR A 323 -18.62 -17.04 -14.02
CA THR A 323 -18.96 -16.02 -15.03
C THR A 323 -18.38 -14.64 -14.74
N GLY A 324 -17.66 -14.52 -13.63
CA GLY A 324 -16.98 -13.32 -13.16
C GLY A 324 -16.35 -13.59 -11.81
N ASP A 325 -16.04 -12.51 -11.13
CA ASP A 325 -15.08 -12.46 -10.04
C ASP A 325 -15.64 -13.08 -8.75
N LEU A 326 -14.99 -14.15 -8.25
CA LEU A 326 -15.36 -14.73 -6.96
C LEU A 326 -14.77 -13.87 -5.86
N SER A 327 -15.61 -13.56 -4.88
CA SER A 327 -15.22 -12.88 -3.65
C SER A 327 -15.32 -13.88 -2.49
N GLY A 328 -16.09 -13.62 -1.44
CA GLY A 328 -16.12 -14.41 -0.20
C GLY A 328 -16.33 -15.92 -0.34
N LEU A 329 -15.66 -16.66 0.54
CA LEU A 329 -15.71 -18.12 0.63
C LEU A 329 -16.09 -18.59 2.05
N ASP A 330 -16.81 -19.70 2.15
CA ASP A 330 -17.00 -20.41 3.42
C ASP A 330 -16.92 -21.93 3.23
N TRP A 331 -16.28 -22.63 4.16
CA TRP A 331 -16.15 -24.08 4.13
C TRP A 331 -17.11 -24.73 5.13
N THR A 332 -17.85 -25.74 4.68
CA THR A 332 -18.74 -26.53 5.53
C THR A 332 -18.54 -28.03 5.35
N THR A 333 -18.93 -28.81 6.36
CA THR A 333 -18.96 -30.28 6.22
C THR A 333 -19.98 -30.70 5.17
N SER A 334 -19.64 -31.71 4.37
CA SER A 334 -20.53 -32.26 3.34
C SER A 334 -21.04 -33.65 3.73
N PRO A 335 -22.33 -33.97 3.49
CA PRO A 335 -22.83 -35.34 3.64
C PRO A 335 -22.37 -36.26 2.49
N THR A 336 -21.85 -35.71 1.39
CA THR A 336 -21.52 -36.44 0.16
C THR A 336 -20.04 -36.51 -0.15
N SER A 337 -19.21 -35.63 0.41
CA SER A 337 -17.75 -35.66 0.29
C SER A 337 -17.07 -35.60 1.66
N ALA A 338 -15.99 -36.37 1.82
CA ALA A 338 -15.16 -36.31 3.02
C ALA A 338 -14.34 -35.03 3.11
N ASP A 339 -14.14 -34.33 1.99
CA ASP A 339 -13.36 -33.08 1.91
C ASP A 339 -14.19 -31.85 2.32
N GLY A 340 -15.50 -32.03 2.52
CA GLY A 340 -16.46 -30.95 2.75
C GLY A 340 -17.04 -30.38 1.46
N GLN A 341 -17.50 -29.14 1.54
CA GLN A 341 -18.04 -28.34 0.44
C GLN A 341 -17.72 -26.86 0.70
N LEU A 342 -17.73 -26.05 -0.34
CA LEU A 342 -17.59 -24.60 -0.23
C LEU A 342 -18.90 -23.90 -0.61
N TRP A 343 -19.13 -22.75 0.02
CA TRP A 343 -20.02 -21.71 -0.46
C TRP A 343 -19.16 -20.55 -0.94
N ALA A 344 -19.56 -19.93 -2.04
CA ALA A 344 -18.86 -18.80 -2.63
C ALA A 344 -19.86 -17.77 -3.15
N VAL A 345 -19.52 -16.50 -3.10
CA VAL A 345 -20.27 -15.42 -3.75
C VAL A 345 -19.46 -14.81 -4.88
N GLN A 346 -20.16 -14.27 -5.87
CA GLN A 346 -19.61 -13.48 -6.96
C GLN A 346 -20.26 -12.10 -6.89
N ASN A 347 -19.45 -11.05 -6.76
CA ASN A 347 -19.92 -9.70 -6.48
C ASN A 347 -20.63 -9.06 -7.68
N GLY A 348 -20.08 -9.22 -8.89
CA GLY A 348 -20.54 -8.56 -10.11
C GLY A 348 -22.00 -8.85 -10.48
N ASP A 349 -22.35 -10.12 -10.74
CA ASP A 349 -23.72 -10.52 -11.09
C ASP A 349 -24.56 -10.90 -9.85
N GLY A 350 -24.00 -10.81 -8.64
CA GLY A 350 -24.67 -11.13 -7.39
C GLY A 350 -25.08 -12.61 -7.32
N LEU A 351 -24.13 -13.52 -7.55
CA LEU A 351 -24.39 -14.96 -7.61
C LEU A 351 -23.92 -15.68 -6.35
N LEU A 352 -24.69 -16.70 -5.95
CA LEU A 352 -24.28 -17.69 -4.95
C LEU A 352 -23.92 -19.01 -5.64
N TYR A 353 -22.77 -19.56 -5.26
CA TYR A 353 -22.32 -20.88 -5.67
C TYR A 353 -22.19 -21.81 -4.47
N ARG A 354 -22.65 -23.05 -4.67
CA ARG A 354 -22.24 -24.19 -3.83
C ARG A 354 -21.26 -25.04 -4.63
N ILE A 355 -20.02 -25.12 -4.17
CA ILE A 355 -18.93 -25.81 -4.86
C ILE A 355 -18.66 -27.14 -4.15
N VAL A 356 -18.61 -28.23 -4.92
CA VAL A 356 -18.53 -29.60 -4.41
C VAL A 356 -17.23 -30.28 -4.83
N SER A 357 -16.61 -30.99 -3.89
CA SER A 357 -15.45 -31.85 -4.16
C SER A 357 -15.86 -33.17 -4.84
N ASP A 358 -15.03 -33.64 -5.78
CA ASP A 358 -15.15 -34.95 -6.43
C ASP A 358 -14.44 -36.10 -5.66
N GLY A 359 -13.80 -35.78 -4.54
CA GLY A 359 -13.02 -36.70 -3.70
C GLY A 359 -11.67 -37.12 -4.28
N LYS A 360 -11.20 -36.47 -5.35
CA LYS A 360 -9.93 -36.72 -6.04
C LYS A 360 -9.11 -35.44 -6.24
N GLY A 361 -9.49 -34.37 -5.56
CA GLY A 361 -8.86 -33.05 -5.64
C GLY A 361 -9.56 -32.05 -6.57
N GLY A 362 -10.58 -32.45 -7.31
CA GLY A 362 -11.36 -31.55 -8.16
C GLY A 362 -12.52 -30.90 -7.41
N TRP A 363 -12.75 -29.61 -7.67
CA TRP A 363 -13.86 -28.84 -7.13
C TRP A 363 -14.66 -28.20 -8.26
N SER A 364 -15.99 -28.22 -8.18
CA SER A 364 -16.83 -27.64 -9.23
C SER A 364 -18.16 -27.13 -8.68
N PRO A 365 -18.74 -26.07 -9.26
CA PRO A 365 -20.06 -25.60 -8.86
C PRO A 365 -21.12 -26.68 -9.12
N ALA A 366 -21.92 -26.98 -8.10
CA ALA A 366 -23.05 -27.91 -8.24
C ALA A 366 -24.11 -27.40 -9.23
N ASN A 367 -24.20 -26.07 -9.37
CA ASN A 367 -24.96 -25.36 -10.37
C ASN A 367 -24.03 -24.41 -11.14
N ALA A 368 -23.66 -24.78 -12.37
CA ALA A 368 -22.69 -24.01 -13.16
C ALA A 368 -23.14 -22.59 -13.53
N THR A 369 -24.44 -22.27 -13.46
CA THR A 369 -24.92 -20.90 -13.72
C THR A 369 -24.92 -20.00 -12.48
N GLY A 370 -24.63 -20.55 -11.31
CA GLY A 370 -24.88 -19.85 -10.04
C GLY A 370 -26.37 -19.67 -9.74
N THR A 371 -26.64 -19.15 -8.56
CA THR A 371 -27.98 -18.75 -8.09
C THR A 371 -28.03 -17.24 -7.97
N GLU A 372 -28.90 -16.57 -8.74
CA GLU A 372 -29.09 -15.12 -8.69
C GLU A 372 -29.64 -14.69 -7.32
N LEU A 373 -29.01 -13.71 -6.69
CA LEU A 373 -29.44 -13.15 -5.40
C LEU A 373 -30.19 -11.84 -5.59
N HIS A 374 -31.17 -11.58 -4.71
CA HIS A 374 -31.88 -10.31 -4.60
C HIS A 374 -32.06 -9.91 -3.14
N TYR A 375 -32.24 -8.61 -2.91
CA TYR A 375 -32.59 -8.06 -1.59
C TYR A 375 -33.95 -8.59 -1.11
N ALA A 376 -34.29 -8.32 0.16
CA ALA A 376 -35.48 -8.91 0.79
C ALA A 376 -36.81 -8.47 0.15
N ASP A 377 -36.83 -7.32 -0.50
CA ASP A 377 -37.98 -6.85 -1.28
C ASP A 377 -38.09 -7.46 -2.69
N GLY A 378 -37.12 -8.30 -3.07
CA GLY A 378 -37.01 -8.97 -4.36
C GLY A 378 -36.47 -8.09 -5.48
N SER A 379 -35.80 -6.97 -5.14
CA SER A 379 -35.16 -6.07 -6.09
C SER A 379 -33.63 -6.09 -5.97
N GLY A 380 -32.97 -5.42 -6.92
CA GLY A 380 -31.54 -5.14 -6.93
C GLY A 380 -30.68 -6.36 -7.22
N THR A 381 -29.41 -6.07 -7.47
CA THR A 381 -28.34 -7.06 -7.66
C THR A 381 -27.37 -6.83 -6.50
N PRO A 382 -27.39 -7.68 -5.45
CA PRO A 382 -26.46 -7.55 -4.34
C PRO A 382 -25.03 -7.65 -4.84
N ASP A 383 -24.22 -6.65 -4.51
CA ASP A 383 -22.77 -6.70 -4.64
C ASP A 383 -22.26 -7.54 -3.47
N ALA A 384 -22.17 -8.84 -3.70
CA ALA A 384 -22.01 -9.86 -2.67
C ALA A 384 -20.53 -10.17 -2.46
N GLU A 385 -19.99 -9.81 -1.30
CA GLU A 385 -18.55 -9.93 -1.02
C GLU A 385 -18.22 -11.01 -0.01
N GLY A 386 -19.12 -11.33 0.91
CA GLY A 386 -18.83 -12.30 1.97
C GLY A 386 -19.92 -13.35 2.06
N VAL A 387 -19.56 -14.55 2.50
CA VAL A 387 -20.53 -15.63 2.71
C VAL A 387 -20.23 -16.42 3.96
N THR A 388 -21.27 -16.84 4.69
CA THR A 388 -21.14 -17.78 5.80
C THR A 388 -22.39 -18.62 5.99
N VAL A 389 -22.20 -19.86 6.46
CA VAL A 389 -23.26 -20.76 6.89
C VAL A 389 -23.13 -21.06 8.37
N THR A 390 -24.22 -20.84 9.10
CA THR A 390 -24.21 -20.97 10.55
C THR A 390 -24.65 -22.34 11.01
N ALA A 391 -24.15 -22.77 12.18
CA ALA A 391 -24.55 -24.05 12.76
C ALA A 391 -25.95 -24.01 13.40
N ASP A 392 -26.41 -22.82 13.81
CA ASP A 392 -27.72 -22.59 14.40
C ASP A 392 -28.86 -22.45 13.37
N ASP A 393 -28.51 -22.21 12.10
CA ASP A 393 -29.45 -22.14 10.98
C ASP A 393 -29.00 -22.96 9.76
N PRO A 394 -29.02 -24.30 9.86
CA PRO A 394 -28.50 -25.22 8.82
C PRO A 394 -29.29 -25.22 7.50
N GLY A 395 -30.31 -24.36 7.36
CA GLY A 395 -31.11 -24.18 6.15
C GLY A 395 -30.96 -22.82 5.49
N ALA A 396 -29.95 -22.04 5.89
CA ALA A 396 -29.69 -20.72 5.35
C ALA A 396 -28.21 -20.49 5.02
N VAL A 397 -28.00 -19.55 4.12
CA VAL A 397 -26.70 -18.96 3.80
C VAL A 397 -26.81 -17.46 4.05
N TYR A 398 -25.82 -16.88 4.69
CA TYR A 398 -25.73 -15.46 4.96
C TYR A 398 -24.69 -14.83 4.05
N VAL A 399 -24.99 -13.65 3.51
CA VAL A 399 -24.14 -12.94 2.56
C VAL A 399 -24.01 -11.49 2.99
N SER A 400 -22.79 -10.95 3.01
CA SER A 400 -22.56 -9.51 3.17
C SER A 400 -22.56 -8.80 1.82
N THR A 401 -22.97 -7.53 1.82
CA THR A 401 -23.01 -6.72 0.61
C THR A 401 -22.48 -5.32 0.83
N GLU A 402 -21.72 -4.77 -0.12
CA GLU A 402 -21.32 -3.36 -0.07
C GLU A 402 -22.43 -2.42 -0.55
N ARG A 403 -23.08 -2.79 -1.67
CA ARG A 403 -24.03 -1.96 -2.42
C ARG A 403 -25.02 -2.79 -3.22
N ASP A 404 -25.95 -2.09 -3.86
CA ASP A 404 -26.78 -2.64 -4.94
C ASP A 404 -26.13 -2.29 -6.28
N ASN A 405 -25.73 -3.28 -7.07
CA ASN A 405 -25.10 -3.09 -8.38
C ASN A 405 -26.04 -2.43 -9.40
N ASP A 406 -27.36 -2.51 -9.21
CA ASP A 406 -28.31 -1.73 -10.01
C ASP A 406 -28.25 -0.22 -9.68
N VAL A 407 -27.67 0.15 -8.53
CA VAL A 407 -27.51 1.52 -8.01
C VAL A 407 -26.08 1.73 -7.47
N SER A 408 -25.07 1.37 -8.25
CA SER A 408 -23.67 1.18 -7.82
C SER A 408 -22.95 2.38 -7.19
N LYS A 409 -23.56 3.57 -7.15
CA LYS A 409 -22.97 4.77 -6.52
C LYS A 409 -23.45 5.01 -5.09
N THR A 410 -24.26 4.10 -4.55
CA THR A 410 -24.87 4.24 -3.23
C THR A 410 -24.46 3.08 -2.36
N SER A 411 -23.69 3.38 -1.31
CA SER A 411 -23.35 2.42 -0.26
C SER A 411 -24.62 1.84 0.36
N ARG A 412 -24.69 0.51 0.46
CA ARG A 412 -25.75 -0.27 1.11
C ARG A 412 -25.14 -1.47 1.87
N PRO A 413 -24.29 -1.21 2.88
CA PRO A 413 -23.72 -2.25 3.73
C PRO A 413 -24.84 -3.03 4.41
N ALA A 414 -24.95 -4.33 4.14
CA ALA A 414 -25.99 -5.19 4.71
C ALA A 414 -25.52 -6.63 4.88
N VAL A 415 -26.17 -7.35 5.81
CA VAL A 415 -26.15 -8.82 5.85
C VAL A 415 -27.51 -9.31 5.37
N LEU A 416 -27.50 -10.23 4.41
CA LEU A 416 -28.67 -10.85 3.81
C LEU A 416 -28.71 -12.32 4.19
N ARG A 417 -29.89 -12.83 4.55
CA ARG A 417 -30.12 -14.25 4.81
C ARG A 417 -30.92 -14.88 3.68
N PHE A 418 -30.43 -15.97 3.11
CA PHE A 418 -31.09 -16.71 2.04
C PHE A 418 -31.45 -18.12 2.50
N ALA A 419 -32.73 -18.49 2.39
CA ALA A 419 -33.20 -19.82 2.75
C ALA A 419 -32.86 -20.86 1.67
N THR A 420 -31.69 -21.50 1.79
CA THR A 420 -31.26 -22.60 0.92
C THR A 420 -30.40 -23.62 1.66
N THR A 421 -30.62 -24.91 1.38
CA THR A 421 -29.81 -26.01 1.92
C THR A 421 -28.80 -26.56 0.91
N ASP A 422 -28.99 -26.26 -0.37
CA ASP A 422 -28.25 -26.92 -1.45
C ASP A 422 -27.88 -26.05 -2.65
N GLY A 423 -28.26 -24.77 -2.66
CA GLY A 423 -27.94 -23.83 -3.75
C GLY A 423 -28.47 -24.28 -5.12
N SER A 424 -29.54 -25.09 -5.16
CA SER A 424 -30.10 -25.63 -6.40
C SER A 424 -31.08 -24.69 -7.10
N GLN A 425 -31.42 -23.58 -6.45
CA GLN A 425 -32.33 -22.58 -6.98
C GLN A 425 -31.67 -21.78 -8.11
N THR A 426 -32.48 -21.26 -9.03
CA THR A 426 -31.99 -20.33 -10.05
C THR A 426 -31.94 -18.90 -9.54
N THR A 427 -32.86 -18.53 -8.64
CA THR A 427 -32.94 -17.20 -8.02
C THR A 427 -33.39 -17.33 -6.57
N LEU A 428 -32.89 -16.46 -5.71
CA LEU A 428 -33.22 -16.36 -4.30
C LEU A 428 -33.41 -14.89 -3.92
N ASN A 429 -34.53 -14.59 -3.27
CA ASN A 429 -34.70 -13.34 -2.53
C ASN A 429 -34.27 -13.59 -1.08
N ALA A 430 -33.60 -12.61 -0.48
CA ALA A 430 -33.29 -12.66 0.94
C ALA A 430 -34.59 -12.80 1.74
N THR A 431 -34.61 -13.70 2.72
CA THR A 431 -35.75 -13.81 3.65
C THR A 431 -35.69 -12.76 4.73
N ASP A 432 -34.48 -12.31 5.07
CA ASP A 432 -34.18 -11.34 6.10
C ASP A 432 -33.03 -10.45 5.62
N GLU A 433 -33.07 -9.16 5.97
CA GLU A 433 -32.07 -8.16 5.61
C GLU A 433 -31.78 -7.29 6.85
N TRP A 434 -30.50 -7.15 7.18
CA TRP A 434 -30.02 -6.24 8.21
C TRP A 434 -29.18 -5.16 7.56
N ASN A 435 -29.77 -3.98 7.37
CA ASN A 435 -29.09 -2.82 6.82
C ASN A 435 -28.24 -2.13 7.90
N LEU A 436 -26.91 -2.11 7.68
CA LEU A 436 -25.93 -1.60 8.63
C LEU A 436 -25.44 -0.18 8.29
N ALA A 437 -25.96 0.45 7.23
CA ALA A 437 -25.47 1.75 6.72
C ALA A 437 -25.51 2.88 7.76
N ALA A 438 -26.40 2.79 8.75
CA ALA A 438 -26.48 3.76 9.83
C ALA A 438 -25.21 3.79 10.72
N ASP A 439 -24.48 2.68 10.81
CA ASP A 439 -23.25 2.58 11.60
C ASP A 439 -22.03 3.12 10.86
N PHE A 440 -22.13 3.32 9.55
CA PHE A 440 -21.04 3.73 8.66
C PHE A 440 -21.36 5.03 7.88
N PRO A 441 -21.56 6.16 8.57
CA PRO A 441 -21.89 7.41 7.91
C PRO A 441 -20.74 7.89 7.02
N GLY A 442 -20.98 7.96 5.72
CA GLY A 442 -19.99 8.43 4.73
C GLY A 442 -19.12 7.34 4.13
N LEU A 443 -19.44 6.07 4.37
CA LEU A 443 -18.79 4.94 3.71
C LEU A 443 -18.96 5.04 2.19
N GLY A 444 -17.90 4.70 1.46
CA GLY A 444 -17.92 4.58 0.00
C GLY A 444 -18.90 3.50 -0.46
N ALA A 445 -19.25 3.53 -1.76
CA ALA A 445 -20.05 2.46 -2.35
C ALA A 445 -19.22 1.19 -2.62
N ASN A 446 -17.89 1.32 -2.71
CA ASN A 446 -16.90 0.27 -2.93
C ASN A 446 -15.88 0.35 -1.78
N SER A 447 -16.40 0.24 -0.56
CA SER A 447 -15.64 0.40 0.69
C SER A 447 -16.41 -0.27 1.84
N GLY A 448 -17.25 -1.24 1.50
CA GLY A 448 -18.39 -1.77 2.19
C GLY A 448 -18.02 -2.94 3.08
N LEU A 449 -18.89 -3.94 3.14
CA LEU A 449 -18.60 -5.16 3.88
C LEU A 449 -18.00 -6.16 2.91
N GLU A 450 -16.77 -6.58 3.18
CA GLU A 450 -16.08 -7.58 2.37
C GLU A 450 -16.32 -8.98 2.94
N GLY A 451 -15.94 -9.21 4.20
CA GLY A 451 -16.12 -10.52 4.83
C GLY A 451 -17.36 -10.63 5.72
N VAL A 452 -17.87 -11.85 5.90
CA VAL A 452 -18.81 -12.19 6.99
C VAL A 452 -18.54 -13.59 7.52
N THR A 453 -18.53 -13.74 8.85
CA THR A 453 -18.49 -15.05 9.52
C THR A 453 -19.39 -15.05 10.76
N TRP A 454 -19.62 -16.22 11.34
CA TRP A 454 -20.48 -16.39 12.52
C TRP A 454 -19.74 -17.12 13.65
N ILE A 455 -19.84 -16.56 14.87
CA ILE A 455 -19.22 -17.14 16.07
C ILE A 455 -20.30 -17.50 17.09
N PRO A 456 -20.34 -18.76 17.58
CA PRO A 456 -21.33 -19.18 18.57
C PRO A 456 -21.24 -18.39 19.89
N ASP A 457 -22.39 -18.08 20.49
CA ASP A 457 -22.50 -17.48 21.82
C ASP A 457 -21.76 -18.29 22.88
N SER A 458 -21.89 -19.62 22.78
CA SER A 458 -21.23 -20.55 23.69
C SER A 458 -19.70 -20.44 23.64
N TRP A 459 -19.14 -20.11 22.48
CA TRP A 459 -17.71 -19.88 22.31
C TRP A 459 -17.32 -18.51 22.86
N LEU A 460 -18.03 -17.44 22.47
CA LEU A 460 -17.75 -16.07 22.91
C LEU A 460 -17.79 -15.92 24.43
N THR A 461 -18.81 -16.51 25.07
CA THR A 461 -18.96 -16.48 26.53
C THR A 461 -17.91 -17.32 27.25
N ALA A 462 -17.47 -18.45 26.67
CA ALA A 462 -16.39 -19.27 27.23
C ALA A 462 -15.04 -18.55 27.23
N HIS A 463 -14.79 -17.71 26.21
CA HIS A 463 -13.57 -16.92 26.05
C HIS A 463 -13.61 -15.56 26.76
N GLY A 464 -14.69 -15.27 27.48
CA GLY A 464 -14.81 -14.03 28.25
C GLY A 464 -14.90 -12.77 27.38
N PHE A 465 -15.37 -12.90 26.13
CA PHE A 465 -15.63 -11.78 25.23
C PHE A 465 -16.51 -10.72 25.91
N ALA A 466 -16.21 -9.44 25.69
CA ALA A 466 -16.90 -8.32 26.30
C ALA A 466 -17.77 -7.56 25.28
N ASP A 467 -18.93 -7.06 25.74
CA ASP A 467 -19.73 -6.08 25.00
C ASP A 467 -19.09 -4.70 25.17
N GLU A 468 -18.46 -4.19 24.11
CA GLU A 468 -17.72 -2.91 24.08
C GLU A 468 -18.60 -1.75 24.57
N ARG A 469 -19.89 -1.77 24.21
CA ARG A 469 -20.84 -0.71 24.56
C ARG A 469 -21.10 -0.64 26.07
N THR A 470 -20.99 -1.76 26.78
CA THR A 470 -21.22 -1.80 28.24
C THR A 470 -19.93 -1.91 29.05
N GLY A 471 -18.83 -2.34 28.44
CA GLY A 471 -17.58 -2.68 29.12
C GLY A 471 -17.70 -3.89 30.05
N ALA A 472 -18.77 -4.69 29.91
CA ALA A 472 -19.01 -5.91 30.69
C ALA A 472 -18.88 -7.15 29.81
N ALA A 473 -18.73 -8.32 30.42
CA ALA A 473 -18.77 -9.59 29.71
C ALA A 473 -20.04 -9.70 28.84
N TYR A 474 -19.90 -10.22 27.63
CA TYR A 474 -20.98 -10.45 26.70
C TYR A 474 -22.01 -11.42 27.31
N VAL A 475 -23.29 -11.03 27.26
CA VAL A 475 -24.40 -11.82 27.78
C VAL A 475 -25.46 -11.96 26.68
N PRO A 476 -25.55 -13.12 26.02
CA PRO A 476 -26.48 -13.39 24.92
C PRO A 476 -27.93 -12.98 25.18
N SER A 477 -28.42 -13.23 26.40
CA SER A 477 -29.81 -12.91 26.77
C SER A 477 -30.15 -11.40 26.75
N THR A 478 -29.15 -10.53 26.60
CA THR A 478 -29.35 -9.08 26.41
C THR A 478 -29.83 -8.75 24.99
N TYR A 479 -29.57 -9.64 24.04
CA TYR A 479 -29.85 -9.50 22.61
C TYR A 479 -31.00 -10.46 22.23
N ALA A 480 -32.20 -10.18 22.70
CA ALA A 480 -33.33 -11.07 22.45
C ALA A 480 -33.68 -11.12 20.95
N GLY A 481 -33.66 -12.33 20.36
CA GLY A 481 -33.99 -12.55 18.95
C GLY A 481 -32.79 -12.66 18.00
N HIS A 482 -31.55 -12.59 18.51
CA HIS A 482 -30.35 -12.57 17.66
C HIS A 482 -29.82 -13.93 17.17
N GLY A 483 -30.42 -15.05 17.60
CA GLY A 483 -29.89 -16.39 17.36
C GLY A 483 -29.05 -16.93 18.51
N ASP A 484 -28.18 -17.90 18.22
CA ASP A 484 -27.27 -18.54 19.19
C ASP A 484 -25.79 -18.11 18.96
N GLY A 485 -25.56 -16.96 18.32
CA GLY A 485 -24.23 -16.42 18.04
C GLY A 485 -24.24 -15.04 17.40
N LEU A 486 -23.06 -14.45 17.23
CA LEU A 486 -22.86 -13.13 16.62
C LEU A 486 -22.26 -13.24 15.23
N PHE A 487 -22.61 -12.29 14.36
CA PHE A 487 -22.00 -12.14 13.04
C PHE A 487 -20.84 -11.15 13.11
N PHE A 488 -19.73 -11.50 12.51
CA PHE A 488 -18.54 -10.66 12.42
C PHE A 488 -18.37 -10.26 10.96
N VAL A 489 -18.37 -8.96 10.69
CA VAL A 489 -18.25 -8.42 9.33
C VAL A 489 -16.96 -7.64 9.18
N GLY A 490 -16.17 -7.95 8.16
CA GLY A 490 -15.02 -7.14 7.75
C GLY A 490 -15.49 -5.96 6.91
N VAL A 491 -14.92 -4.77 7.13
CA VAL A 491 -15.32 -3.56 6.40
C VAL A 491 -14.11 -2.86 5.82
N GLU A 492 -13.98 -2.87 4.49
CA GLU A 492 -12.82 -2.38 3.74
C GLU A 492 -12.47 -0.95 4.14
N GLY A 493 -13.44 -0.03 3.99
CA GLY A 493 -13.23 1.41 4.17
C GLY A 493 -12.88 1.85 5.60
N THR A 494 -12.92 0.93 6.56
CA THR A 494 -12.57 1.18 7.96
C THR A 494 -11.42 0.31 8.46
N ALA A 495 -10.93 -0.62 7.63
CA ALA A 495 -9.91 -1.60 7.99
C ALA A 495 -10.19 -2.32 9.32
N SER A 496 -11.47 -2.61 9.59
CA SER A 496 -11.95 -3.07 10.90
C SER A 496 -12.96 -4.20 10.76
N VAL A 497 -13.02 -5.07 11.77
CA VAL A 497 -14.06 -6.08 11.91
C VAL A 497 -15.08 -5.65 12.95
N TYR A 498 -16.36 -5.86 12.68
CA TYR A 498 -17.46 -5.47 13.57
C TYR A 498 -18.31 -6.66 13.96
N ALA A 499 -18.51 -6.87 15.26
CA ALA A 499 -19.40 -7.90 15.78
C ALA A 499 -20.82 -7.37 15.95
N TYR A 500 -21.80 -8.07 15.39
CA TYR A 500 -23.21 -7.71 15.39
C TYR A 500 -24.10 -8.83 15.92
N ALA A 501 -25.05 -8.43 16.77
CA ALA A 501 -26.25 -9.22 17.04
C ALA A 501 -27.33 -8.84 16.03
N LEU A 502 -27.75 -9.80 15.19
CA LEU A 502 -28.73 -9.60 14.12
C LEU A 502 -30.09 -10.17 14.55
N MET A 503 -31.06 -9.31 14.85
CA MET A 503 -32.35 -9.69 15.45
C MET A 503 -33.36 -10.17 14.41
N ASP A 504 -34.27 -11.06 14.81
CA ASP A 504 -35.37 -11.58 13.98
C ASP A 504 -36.39 -10.53 13.49
N ASP A 505 -36.32 -9.28 13.99
CA ASP A 505 -37.13 -8.15 13.53
C ASP A 505 -36.45 -7.27 12.47
N GLY A 506 -35.27 -7.67 12.00
CA GLY A 506 -34.45 -6.94 11.02
C GLY A 506 -33.61 -5.81 11.63
N SER A 507 -33.67 -5.59 12.94
CA SER A 507 -32.75 -4.68 13.62
C SER A 507 -31.41 -5.36 13.91
N ALA A 508 -30.33 -4.56 13.89
CA ALA A 508 -28.99 -5.01 14.23
C ALA A 508 -28.43 -4.15 15.36
N GLN A 509 -27.59 -4.75 16.21
CA GLN A 509 -26.89 -4.03 17.26
C GLN A 509 -25.41 -4.42 17.27
N ARG A 510 -24.54 -3.42 17.08
CA ARG A 510 -23.10 -3.60 17.24
C ARG A 510 -22.75 -3.94 18.69
N VAL A 511 -21.95 -4.99 18.85
CA VAL A 511 -21.44 -5.51 20.13
C VAL A 511 -20.00 -5.08 20.35
N ALA A 512 -19.15 -5.11 19.32
CA ALA A 512 -17.77 -4.69 19.40
C ALA A 512 -17.21 -4.24 18.04
N THR A 513 -16.14 -3.44 18.10
CA THR A 513 -15.26 -3.09 16.99
C THR A 513 -13.88 -3.68 17.24
N ILE A 514 -13.29 -4.30 16.22
CA ILE A 514 -12.00 -5.00 16.30
C ILE A 514 -11.08 -4.32 15.30
N ALA A 515 -10.07 -3.62 15.82
CA ALA A 515 -9.04 -2.99 15.00
C ALA A 515 -8.13 -4.07 14.40
N THR A 516 -7.73 -3.89 13.15
CA THR A 516 -6.87 -4.83 12.44
C THR A 516 -5.48 -4.23 12.20
N PRO A 517 -4.44 -5.06 11.98
CA PRO A 517 -3.11 -4.58 11.60
C PRO A 517 -3.01 -4.24 10.11
N PHE A 518 -4.12 -4.30 9.36
CA PHE A 518 -4.17 -4.11 7.92
C PHE A 518 -4.73 -2.75 7.54
N ASP A 519 -4.45 -2.32 6.31
CA ASP A 519 -4.99 -1.09 5.74
C ASP A 519 -6.41 -1.29 5.17
N LEU A 520 -6.83 -2.55 4.98
CA LEU A 520 -8.19 -2.97 4.63
C LEU A 520 -8.49 -4.38 5.19
N VAL A 521 -9.75 -4.82 5.09
CA VAL A 521 -10.18 -6.19 5.41
C VAL A 521 -10.94 -6.73 4.21
N ALA A 522 -10.42 -7.80 3.60
CA ALA A 522 -11.01 -8.46 2.43
C ALA A 522 -11.88 -9.67 2.84
N ASP A 523 -11.51 -10.42 3.89
CA ASP A 523 -12.41 -11.44 4.46
C ASP A 523 -12.22 -11.59 5.96
N VAL A 524 -13.16 -12.28 6.59
CA VAL A 524 -13.10 -12.72 7.98
C VAL A 524 -13.64 -14.13 8.11
N GLN A 525 -12.91 -15.03 8.76
CA GLN A 525 -13.35 -16.42 8.97
C GLN A 525 -13.09 -16.96 10.37
N PHE A 526 -14.12 -17.51 11.00
CA PHE A 526 -13.98 -18.16 12.29
C PHE A 526 -13.51 -19.61 12.13
N ASP A 527 -12.40 -19.95 12.78
CA ASP A 527 -11.84 -21.29 12.78
C ASP A 527 -11.96 -21.94 14.17
N PRO A 528 -13.00 -22.76 14.41
CA PRO A 528 -13.19 -23.41 15.71
C PRO A 528 -12.10 -24.47 16.02
N THR A 529 -11.28 -24.88 15.04
CA THR A 529 -10.20 -25.84 15.26
C THR A 529 -8.90 -25.17 15.75
N LEU A 530 -8.73 -23.88 15.45
CA LEU A 530 -7.65 -23.04 15.97
C LEU A 530 -8.06 -22.22 17.17
N ASP A 531 -9.35 -22.22 17.52
CA ASP A 531 -9.89 -21.39 18.60
C ASP A 531 -9.66 -19.89 18.31
N ALA A 532 -9.75 -19.50 17.04
CA ALA A 532 -9.32 -18.19 16.56
C ALA A 532 -10.16 -17.66 15.40
N LEU A 533 -10.07 -16.35 15.19
CA LEU A 533 -10.67 -15.63 14.06
C LEU A 533 -9.57 -15.25 13.07
N TRP A 534 -9.73 -15.65 11.81
CA TRP A 534 -8.94 -15.17 10.69
C TRP A 534 -9.48 -13.83 10.21
N VAL A 535 -8.58 -12.89 9.97
CA VAL A 535 -8.84 -11.65 9.23
C VAL A 535 -7.88 -11.64 8.05
N VAL A 536 -8.40 -11.37 6.87
CA VAL A 536 -7.67 -11.48 5.60
C VAL A 536 -7.57 -10.12 4.94
N CYS A 537 -6.42 -9.84 4.35
CA CYS A 537 -6.22 -8.72 3.44
C CYS A 537 -5.74 -9.28 2.10
N ASP A 538 -6.11 -8.56 1.05
CA ASP A 538 -5.83 -8.86 -0.36
C ASP A 538 -4.41 -8.40 -0.76
N GLU A 539 -4.19 -8.15 -2.05
CA GLU A 539 -2.94 -7.64 -2.61
C GLU A 539 -2.50 -6.29 -2.05
N ALA A 540 -3.41 -5.44 -1.54
CA ALA A 540 -3.07 -4.18 -0.90
C ALA A 540 -2.17 -4.40 0.33
N CYS A 541 -2.31 -5.54 1.00
CA CYS A 541 -1.40 -5.97 2.07
C CYS A 541 -0.49 -7.14 1.67
N SER A 542 -0.34 -7.42 0.37
CA SER A 542 0.44 -8.56 -0.16
C SER A 542 -0.09 -9.94 0.26
N GLY A 543 -1.41 -10.11 0.32
CA GLY A 543 -2.10 -11.37 0.66
C GLY A 543 -1.91 -11.81 2.10
N ARG A 544 -1.69 -10.85 3.02
CA ARG A 544 -1.45 -11.16 4.44
C ARG A 544 -2.73 -11.54 5.16
N THR A 545 -2.60 -12.47 6.10
CA THR A 545 -3.69 -12.91 6.98
C THR A 545 -3.29 -12.77 8.43
N ALA A 546 -4.24 -12.57 9.32
CA ALA A 546 -3.99 -12.40 10.75
C ALA A 546 -4.91 -13.31 11.57
N LEU A 547 -4.34 -13.90 12.62
CA LEU A 547 -5.08 -14.67 13.62
C LEU A 547 -5.40 -13.77 14.81
N PHE A 548 -6.64 -13.85 15.27
CA PHE A 548 -7.13 -13.12 16.43
C PHE A 548 -7.69 -14.08 17.48
N GLU A 549 -7.30 -13.86 18.72
CA GLU A 549 -7.83 -14.55 19.89
C GLU A 549 -8.43 -13.54 20.89
N VAL A 550 -9.33 -13.99 21.75
CA VAL A 550 -9.89 -13.13 22.81
C VAL A 550 -8.91 -13.01 23.96
N THR A 551 -8.29 -11.83 24.10
CA THR A 551 -7.41 -11.46 25.22
C THR A 551 -8.04 -10.32 26.00
N ASP A 552 -8.16 -10.47 27.32
CA ASP A 552 -8.77 -9.47 28.21
C ASP A 552 -10.16 -8.97 27.76
N GLY A 553 -10.92 -9.86 27.12
CA GLY A 553 -12.29 -9.61 26.65
C GLY A 553 -12.42 -8.98 25.26
N ALA A 554 -11.31 -8.75 24.55
CA ALA A 554 -11.31 -8.23 23.18
C ALA A 554 -10.52 -9.15 22.23
N PHE A 555 -10.93 -9.21 20.95
CA PHE A 555 -10.11 -9.85 19.93
C PHE A 555 -8.82 -9.06 19.72
N THR A 556 -7.69 -9.73 19.82
CA THR A 556 -6.36 -9.16 19.64
C THR A 556 -5.59 -10.03 18.64
N ALA A 557 -4.92 -9.40 17.68
CA ALA A 557 -4.08 -10.12 16.74
C ALA A 557 -2.94 -10.83 17.50
N THR A 558 -2.85 -12.15 17.37
CA THR A 558 -1.81 -12.99 17.98
C THR A 558 -0.72 -13.35 16.98
N ALA A 559 -1.06 -13.45 15.70
CA ALA A 559 -0.12 -13.64 14.61
C ALA A 559 -0.59 -12.88 13.36
N VAL A 560 0.37 -12.45 12.56
CA VAL A 560 0.15 -12.01 11.18
C VAL A 560 1.01 -12.92 10.34
N HIS A 561 0.46 -13.53 9.31
CA HIS A 561 1.18 -14.36 8.37
C HIS A 561 1.31 -13.64 7.02
N GLU A 562 2.50 -13.73 6.44
CA GLU A 562 2.73 -13.51 5.03
C GLU A 562 1.88 -14.47 4.19
N ALA A 563 1.57 -14.11 2.94
CA ALA A 563 0.99 -15.04 1.98
C ALA A 563 1.87 -16.31 1.83
N PRO A 564 1.31 -17.47 1.43
CA PRO A 564 2.06 -18.68 1.11
C PRO A 564 3.28 -18.40 0.19
N SER A 565 4.42 -19.05 0.41
CA SER A 565 5.75 -18.53 -0.02
C SER A 565 6.08 -18.53 -1.54
N PRO A 566 5.22 -19.06 -2.43
CA PRO A 566 5.11 -18.64 -3.84
C PRO A 566 3.73 -18.12 -4.25
N ALA A 567 2.80 -17.88 -3.33
CA ALA A 567 1.58 -17.15 -3.63
C ALA A 567 1.95 -15.86 -4.37
N VAL A 568 1.24 -15.62 -5.46
CA VAL A 568 1.40 -14.42 -6.24
C VAL A 568 0.79 -13.32 -5.37
N ARG A 569 1.65 -12.53 -4.72
CA ARG A 569 1.26 -11.48 -3.75
C ARG A 569 0.42 -10.36 -4.37
N THR A 570 0.26 -10.38 -5.68
CA THR A 570 -0.54 -9.47 -6.48
C THR A 570 -1.91 -10.07 -6.86
N LEU A 571 -2.24 -11.29 -6.42
CA LEU A 571 -3.58 -11.84 -6.59
C LEU A 571 -4.53 -11.11 -5.66
N ALA A 572 -5.67 -10.72 -6.20
CA ALA A 572 -6.79 -10.14 -5.48
C ALA A 572 -7.54 -11.24 -4.71
N ASN A 573 -6.85 -11.86 -3.76
CA ASN A 573 -7.43 -12.91 -2.93
C ASN A 573 -8.38 -12.28 -1.90
N GLU A 574 -9.62 -12.01 -2.32
CA GLU A 574 -10.63 -11.36 -1.48
C GLU A 574 -11.39 -12.35 -0.60
N GLY A 575 -11.64 -13.58 -1.06
CA GLY A 575 -12.29 -14.62 -0.27
C GLY A 575 -11.30 -15.61 0.34
N PHE A 576 -11.56 -16.07 1.57
CA PHE A 576 -10.75 -17.08 2.25
C PHE A 576 -11.63 -18.12 2.94
N ALA A 577 -11.26 -19.39 2.85
CA ALA A 577 -11.84 -20.44 3.67
C ALA A 577 -10.79 -21.46 4.12
N ILE A 578 -11.05 -22.13 5.25
CA ILE A 578 -10.17 -23.17 5.76
C ILE A 578 -10.96 -24.43 6.13
N SER A 579 -10.51 -25.57 5.64
CA SER A 579 -11.17 -26.84 5.87
C SER A 579 -11.05 -27.27 7.34
N GLY A 580 -12.14 -27.77 7.93
CA GLY A 580 -12.10 -28.47 9.22
C GLY A 580 -11.53 -29.89 9.14
N VAL A 581 -11.15 -30.37 7.95
CA VAL A 581 -10.64 -31.73 7.72
C VAL A 581 -9.13 -31.75 7.76
N CYS A 582 -8.57 -32.48 8.74
CA CYS A 582 -7.15 -32.76 8.83
C CYS A 582 -6.80 -34.07 8.11
N THR A 583 -6.02 -34.01 7.04
CA THR A 583 -5.49 -35.17 6.32
C THR A 583 -3.97 -35.10 6.30
N ASP A 584 -3.30 -36.16 6.76
CA ASP A 584 -1.84 -36.25 6.81
C ASP A 584 -1.14 -35.06 7.51
N GLY A 585 -1.80 -34.48 8.53
CA GLY A 585 -1.26 -33.37 9.31
C GLY A 585 -1.46 -31.99 8.68
N VAL A 586 -2.20 -31.89 7.58
CA VAL A 586 -2.55 -30.62 6.93
C VAL A 586 -4.05 -30.48 6.69
N ARG A 587 -4.51 -29.24 6.65
CA ARG A 587 -5.85 -28.80 6.27
C ARG A 587 -5.74 -28.02 4.96
N ALA A 588 -6.74 -28.11 4.11
CA ALA A 588 -6.81 -27.27 2.92
C ALA A 588 -7.21 -25.84 3.29
N THR A 589 -6.54 -24.85 2.70
CA THR A 589 -7.03 -23.48 2.60
C THR A 589 -7.54 -23.22 1.19
N PHE A 590 -8.45 -22.27 1.06
CA PHE A 590 -9.07 -21.88 -0.20
C PHE A 590 -9.06 -20.36 -0.30
N TYR A 591 -8.84 -19.87 -1.52
CA TYR A 591 -8.74 -18.45 -1.82
C TYR A 591 -9.57 -18.17 -3.07
N ALA A 592 -10.32 -17.07 -3.06
CA ALA A 592 -11.05 -16.58 -4.23
C ALA A 592 -10.32 -15.38 -4.81
N ASP A 593 -10.02 -15.46 -6.11
CA ASP A 593 -9.27 -14.48 -6.88
C ASP A 593 -10.28 -13.58 -7.61
N ASP A 594 -10.52 -12.39 -7.05
CA ASP A 594 -11.51 -11.41 -7.53
C ASP A 594 -11.06 -10.70 -8.83
N ASN A 595 -9.87 -11.01 -9.35
CA ASN A 595 -9.44 -10.52 -10.65
C ASN A 595 -9.49 -11.62 -11.74
N ASP A 596 -10.03 -12.80 -11.40
CA ASP A 596 -10.11 -13.97 -12.27
C ASP A 596 -8.79 -14.22 -13.03
N THR A 597 -7.68 -14.19 -12.28
CA THR A 597 -6.35 -14.10 -12.88
C THR A 597 -6.04 -15.32 -13.75
N ASP A 598 -5.73 -15.07 -15.03
CA ASP A 598 -5.55 -16.08 -16.07
C ASP A 598 -6.82 -16.92 -16.36
N GLY A 599 -8.01 -16.41 -16.03
CA GLY A 599 -9.31 -17.07 -16.20
C GLY A 599 -9.65 -18.07 -15.09
N PHE A 600 -9.01 -17.95 -13.92
CA PHE A 600 -9.22 -18.81 -12.76
C PHE A 600 -9.57 -17.99 -11.52
N SER A 601 -10.67 -18.34 -10.87
CA SER A 601 -11.17 -17.58 -9.71
C SER A 601 -11.05 -18.36 -8.39
N LEU A 602 -10.68 -19.65 -8.40
CA LEU A 602 -10.58 -20.47 -7.18
C LEU A 602 -9.22 -21.14 -7.04
N ARG A 603 -8.59 -20.92 -5.88
CA ARG A 603 -7.27 -21.48 -5.55
C ARG A 603 -7.30 -22.25 -4.24
N THR A 604 -6.32 -23.11 -4.05
CA THR A 604 -6.12 -23.84 -2.78
C THR A 604 -4.67 -23.80 -2.33
N GLY A 605 -4.50 -23.78 -1.01
CA GLY A 605 -3.23 -23.96 -0.33
C GLY A 605 -3.39 -24.95 0.81
N THR A 606 -2.45 -24.94 1.75
CA THR A 606 -2.53 -25.78 2.95
C THR A 606 -2.16 -25.00 4.20
N TYR A 607 -2.66 -25.47 5.35
CA TYR A 607 -2.31 -25.01 6.68
C TYR A 607 -2.07 -26.22 7.59
N PRO A 608 -1.08 -26.21 8.50
CA PRO A 608 -0.83 -27.36 9.38
C PRO A 608 -2.01 -27.59 10.34
N CYS A 609 -2.31 -28.85 10.64
CA CYS A 609 -3.22 -29.14 11.73
C CYS A 609 -2.56 -28.75 13.07
N THR A 610 -3.37 -28.30 14.03
CA THR A 610 -2.92 -28.24 15.42
C THR A 610 -2.59 -29.66 15.88
N ASP A 611 -1.40 -29.87 16.44
CA ASP A 611 -1.02 -31.17 17.00
C ASP A 611 -2.04 -31.56 18.08
N GLU A 612 -2.91 -32.50 17.77
CA GLU A 612 -3.73 -33.23 18.74
C GLU A 612 -2.81 -34.00 19.70
N GLY A 613 -2.24 -33.30 20.68
CA GLY A 613 -1.66 -33.89 21.88
C GLY A 613 -0.17 -34.22 21.89
N THR A 614 0.69 -33.23 21.65
CA THR A 614 1.94 -33.12 22.45
C THR A 614 2.15 -31.68 22.90
N GLY A 615 1.51 -31.29 24.01
CA GLY A 615 2.03 -30.18 24.80
C GLY A 615 3.52 -30.41 25.04
N PRO A 616 4.37 -29.37 25.02
CA PRO A 616 5.80 -29.54 25.23
C PRO A 616 5.99 -30.36 26.50
N THR A 617 6.62 -31.53 26.37
CA THR A 617 7.08 -32.26 27.55
C THR A 617 7.94 -31.25 28.31
N PRO A 618 7.58 -30.85 29.54
CA PRO A 618 8.36 -29.86 30.26
C PRO A 618 9.80 -30.35 30.29
N ALA A 619 10.71 -29.52 29.77
CA ALA A 619 12.13 -29.79 29.83
C ALA A 619 12.45 -30.22 31.27
N PRO A 620 13.23 -31.30 31.48
CA PRO A 620 13.51 -31.81 32.81
C PRO A 620 14.01 -30.65 33.66
N THR A 621 13.26 -30.34 34.73
CA THR A 621 13.59 -29.29 35.68
C THR A 621 15.07 -29.46 36.07
N PRO A 622 15.94 -28.48 35.79
CA PRO A 622 17.30 -28.52 36.31
C PRO A 622 17.21 -28.70 37.83
N GLY A 623 17.87 -29.74 38.35
CA GLY A 623 17.89 -30.01 39.78
C GLY A 623 18.33 -28.76 40.55
N PRO A 624 17.86 -28.56 41.79
CA PRO A 624 18.03 -27.32 42.52
C PRO A 624 19.50 -26.92 42.58
N THR A 625 19.82 -25.78 41.97
CA THR A 625 21.09 -25.09 42.15
C THR A 625 21.25 -24.80 43.65
N PRO A 626 22.37 -25.20 44.29
CA PRO A 626 22.56 -24.96 45.70
C PRO A 626 22.48 -23.47 46.01
N GLU A 627 21.67 -23.14 47.00
CA GLU A 627 21.43 -21.80 47.54
C GLU A 627 22.76 -21.08 47.83
N PRO A 628 22.99 -19.86 47.30
CA PRO A 628 24.20 -19.11 47.63
C PRO A 628 24.21 -18.77 49.12
N THR A 629 25.34 -19.07 49.75
CA THR A 629 25.60 -18.75 51.16
C THR A 629 25.44 -17.23 51.39
N PRO A 630 24.64 -16.79 52.38
CA PRO A 630 24.42 -15.37 52.61
C PRO A 630 25.73 -14.66 52.99
N ALA A 631 26.02 -13.58 52.27
CA ALA A 631 27.12 -12.67 52.57
C ALA A 631 26.90 -11.99 53.94
N PRO A 632 27.97 -11.73 54.72
CA PRO A 632 27.83 -11.17 56.06
C PRO A 632 27.24 -9.76 56.03
N THR A 633 26.22 -9.55 56.87
CA THR A 633 25.54 -8.28 57.11
C THR A 633 26.53 -7.18 57.54
N PRO A 634 26.66 -6.07 56.81
CA PRO A 634 27.40 -4.90 57.27
C PRO A 634 26.70 -4.26 58.48
N GLY A 635 27.49 -3.92 59.51
CA GLY A 635 27.02 -3.30 60.74
C GLY A 635 26.42 -1.90 60.55
N PRO A 636 25.68 -1.39 61.55
CA PRO A 636 24.90 -0.16 61.41
C PRO A 636 25.78 1.08 61.20
N THR A 637 25.56 1.76 60.09
CA THR A 637 26.07 3.11 59.80
C THR A 637 25.40 4.12 60.74
N PRO A 638 26.15 5.03 61.39
CA PRO A 638 25.59 6.00 62.31
C PRO A 638 24.74 7.06 61.60
N GLU A 639 23.65 7.43 62.26
CA GLU A 639 22.64 8.43 61.89
C GLU A 639 23.27 9.83 61.68
N PRO A 640 23.01 10.53 60.56
CA PRO A 640 23.49 11.89 60.35
C PRO A 640 22.69 12.88 61.19
N THR A 641 23.44 13.77 61.86
CA THR A 641 22.94 14.90 62.65
C THR A 641 22.22 15.94 61.77
N PRO A 642 21.08 16.53 62.20
CA PRO A 642 20.38 17.56 61.43
C PRO A 642 21.19 18.87 61.35
N ALA A 643 21.26 19.45 60.14
CA ALA A 643 21.77 20.80 59.90
C ALA A 643 20.77 21.87 60.37
N PRO A 644 21.22 23.09 60.75
CA PRO A 644 20.38 24.09 61.40
C PRO A 644 19.42 24.80 60.44
N VAL A 645 18.22 25.07 60.94
CA VAL A 645 17.14 25.85 60.32
C VAL A 645 17.50 27.34 60.27
N PRO A 646 17.42 28.02 59.09
CA PRO A 646 17.47 29.47 59.04
C PRO A 646 16.10 30.10 59.39
N VAL A 647 16.17 31.13 60.24
CA VAL A 647 15.07 31.97 60.72
C VAL A 647 14.59 32.94 59.62
N PRO A 648 13.29 33.25 59.51
CA PRO A 648 12.77 34.18 58.50
C PRO A 648 13.08 35.65 58.83
N THR A 649 13.51 36.41 57.82
CA THR A 649 13.65 37.89 57.86
C THR A 649 12.37 38.55 57.32
N PRO A 650 11.91 39.72 57.84
CA PRO A 650 10.54 40.21 57.64
C PRO A 650 10.29 40.88 56.29
N ALA A 651 9.03 40.75 55.84
CA ALA A 651 8.48 41.32 54.62
C ALA A 651 8.33 42.85 54.67
N PRO A 652 8.59 43.58 53.56
CA PRO A 652 8.15 44.96 53.40
C PRO A 652 6.65 45.04 53.04
N VAL A 653 5.99 46.06 53.59
CA VAL A 653 4.57 46.40 53.38
C VAL A 653 4.37 46.99 51.97
N PRO A 654 3.39 46.51 51.16
CA PRO A 654 2.93 47.21 49.98
C PRO A 654 1.85 48.23 50.35
N SER A 655 2.09 49.50 50.00
CA SER A 655 1.06 50.52 49.82
C SER A 655 0.72 50.58 48.33
N GLY A 656 -0.50 50.20 47.95
CA GLY A 656 -0.95 50.32 46.56
C GLY A 656 -2.31 49.67 46.32
N LEU A 657 -3.29 50.49 45.97
CA LEU A 657 -4.69 50.23 45.64
C LEU A 657 -4.86 49.19 44.50
N PRO A 658 -5.95 48.39 44.44
CA PRO A 658 -6.09 47.32 43.46
C PRO A 658 -6.30 47.86 42.04
N THR A 659 -5.41 47.50 41.13
CA THR A 659 -5.70 47.43 39.70
C THR A 659 -5.84 45.97 39.31
N THR A 660 -7.01 45.64 38.78
CA THR A 660 -7.41 44.39 38.13
C THR A 660 -6.27 43.74 37.34
N PRO A 661 -6.00 42.43 37.47
CA PRO A 661 -5.19 41.73 36.48
C PRO A 661 -5.93 41.80 35.15
N ALA A 662 -5.30 42.44 34.17
CA ALA A 662 -5.70 42.29 32.79
C ALA A 662 -5.57 40.81 32.44
N THR A 663 -6.68 40.20 32.06
CA THR A 663 -6.70 38.96 31.28
C THR A 663 -5.81 39.19 30.06
N THR A 664 -4.58 38.67 30.09
CA THR A 664 -3.79 38.56 28.87
C THR A 664 -4.50 37.54 28.00
N SER A 665 -5.25 38.04 27.02
CA SER A 665 -5.69 37.26 25.88
C SER A 665 -4.47 36.48 25.36
N PRO A 666 -4.57 35.16 25.11
CA PRO A 666 -3.43 34.42 24.57
C PRO A 666 -2.99 35.14 23.29
N SER A 667 -1.71 35.52 23.24
CA SER A 667 -1.11 36.04 22.02
C SER A 667 -1.30 34.98 20.94
N ALA A 668 -1.70 35.39 19.73
CA ALA A 668 -1.77 34.48 18.61
C ALA A 668 -0.42 33.73 18.45
N PRO A 669 -0.45 32.44 18.14
CA PRO A 669 0.78 31.66 17.98
C PRO A 669 1.62 32.27 16.84
N VAL A 670 2.94 32.24 17.01
CA VAL A 670 3.89 32.80 16.04
C VAL A 670 4.29 31.68 15.07
N ALA A 671 4.26 31.96 13.77
CA ALA A 671 4.65 30.98 12.75
C ALA A 671 6.12 30.56 12.92
N PRO A 672 6.46 29.26 12.81
CA PRO A 672 7.86 28.84 12.83
C PRO A 672 8.62 29.39 11.62
N SER A 673 9.95 29.49 11.73
CA SER A 673 10.79 29.91 10.60
C SER A 673 10.95 28.78 9.58
N GLU A 674 11.19 29.12 8.31
CA GLU A 674 11.49 28.08 7.31
C GLU A 674 12.76 27.29 7.66
N SER A 675 13.76 27.94 8.26
CA SER A 675 15.00 27.28 8.72
C SER A 675 14.83 26.33 9.89
N SER A 676 13.68 26.34 10.59
CA SER A 676 13.36 25.35 11.64
C SER A 676 12.69 24.09 11.09
N LEU A 677 12.39 24.04 9.80
CA LEU A 677 11.95 22.84 9.08
C LEU A 677 13.18 22.16 8.52
N THR A 678 13.71 21.21 9.28
CA THR A 678 14.92 20.45 8.95
C THR A 678 14.55 19.03 8.52
N ASP A 679 15.44 18.30 7.86
CA ASP A 679 15.14 16.90 7.54
C ASP A 679 15.03 16.03 8.80
N GLY A 680 15.73 16.38 9.89
CA GLY A 680 15.63 15.66 11.18
C GLY A 680 14.30 15.80 11.92
N ASN A 681 13.42 16.73 11.54
CA ASN A 681 12.04 16.83 12.04
C ASN A 681 10.99 16.68 10.93
N ARG A 682 11.41 16.23 9.74
CA ARG A 682 10.53 15.82 8.65
C ARG A 682 9.99 14.42 8.92
N GLY A 683 8.72 14.16 8.60
CA GLY A 683 8.07 12.85 8.76
C GLY A 683 7.70 12.50 10.22
N SER A 684 8.06 13.33 11.20
CA SER A 684 7.65 13.16 12.61
C SER A 684 6.17 13.48 12.86
N VAL A 685 5.47 13.98 11.84
CA VAL A 685 4.01 14.13 11.77
C VAL A 685 3.55 13.66 10.39
N SER A 686 2.33 13.13 10.27
CA SER A 686 1.76 12.67 9.00
C SER A 686 0.62 13.57 8.53
N ALA A 687 0.36 13.57 7.22
CA ALA A 687 -0.79 14.21 6.58
C ALA A 687 -1.09 13.44 5.28
N PRO A 688 -2.30 13.56 4.70
CA PRO A 688 -2.61 12.97 3.41
C PRO A 688 -1.65 13.47 2.33
N ALA A 689 -1.36 12.65 1.31
CA ALA A 689 -0.48 13.02 0.21
C ALA A 689 -1.02 14.23 -0.58
N SER A 690 -2.34 14.34 -0.71
CA SER A 690 -3.02 15.49 -1.32
C SER A 690 -4.29 15.92 -0.59
N ALA A 691 -4.72 17.16 -0.83
CA ALA A 691 -6.01 17.69 -0.38
C ALA A 691 -6.51 18.83 -1.28
N ARG A 692 -7.83 19.01 -1.35
CA ARG A 692 -8.43 20.16 -2.04
C ARG A 692 -8.47 21.40 -1.12
N PRO A 693 -8.43 22.63 -1.67
CA PRO A 693 -8.76 23.83 -0.91
C PRO A 693 -10.12 23.71 -0.22
N GLY A 694 -10.19 24.01 1.07
CA GLY A 694 -11.39 23.85 1.90
C GLY A 694 -11.59 22.44 2.51
N ALA A 695 -10.78 21.45 2.14
CA ALA A 695 -10.87 20.10 2.71
C ALA A 695 -10.40 20.07 4.16
N THR A 696 -11.02 19.23 4.99
CA THR A 696 -10.50 18.91 6.34
C THR A 696 -9.58 17.70 6.23
N ILE A 697 -8.33 17.88 6.66
CA ILE A 697 -7.29 16.86 6.67
C ILE A 697 -7.04 16.35 8.09
N THR A 698 -6.73 15.07 8.21
CA THR A 698 -6.29 14.43 9.48
C THR A 698 -4.77 14.36 9.50
N ILE A 699 -4.19 14.79 10.61
CA ILE A 699 -2.74 14.92 10.78
C ILE A 699 -2.34 14.06 11.98
N GLY A 700 -1.46 13.07 11.76
CA GLY A 700 -0.89 12.28 12.85
C GLY A 700 0.21 13.07 13.55
N VAL A 701 0.04 13.33 14.84
CA VAL A 701 1.03 14.02 15.69
C VAL A 701 1.76 13.01 16.59
N GLY A 702 1.06 11.92 16.95
CA GLY A 702 1.53 10.82 17.81
C GLY A 702 0.86 10.83 19.18
N THR A 703 0.51 9.65 19.69
CA THR A 703 -0.22 9.44 20.95
C THR A 703 0.49 9.99 22.18
N ARG A 704 1.82 10.13 22.14
CA ARG A 704 2.61 10.80 23.18
C ARG A 704 2.21 12.27 23.44
N TYR A 705 1.56 12.91 22.46
CA TYR A 705 1.06 14.28 22.57
C TYR A 705 -0.45 14.33 22.86
N ALA A 706 -1.11 13.19 23.12
CA ALA A 706 -2.54 13.16 23.39
C ALA A 706 -2.92 14.09 24.55
N GLY A 707 -3.90 14.97 24.32
CA GLY A 707 -4.30 16.00 25.27
C GLY A 707 -3.49 17.30 25.24
N ASP A 708 -2.36 17.34 24.52
CA ASP A 708 -1.59 18.57 24.32
C ASP A 708 -2.27 19.50 23.31
N ARG A 709 -2.07 20.80 23.50
CA ARG A 709 -2.56 21.83 22.58
C ARG A 709 -1.46 22.20 21.59
N VAL A 710 -1.71 22.00 20.31
CA VAL A 710 -0.76 22.24 19.21
C VAL A 710 -1.31 23.26 18.22
N SER A 711 -0.42 23.95 17.50
CA SER A 711 -0.76 24.82 16.38
C SER A 711 -0.32 24.19 15.06
N VAL A 712 -1.26 24.07 14.13
CA VAL A 712 -1.06 23.49 12.80
C VAL A 712 -0.92 24.60 11.77
N TRP A 713 0.13 24.53 10.97
CA TRP A 713 0.48 25.53 9.97
C TRP A 713 0.63 24.90 8.59
N MET A 714 0.24 25.64 7.56
CA MET A 714 0.53 25.33 6.16
C MET A 714 1.63 26.26 5.66
N PHE A 715 2.68 25.68 5.05
CA PHE A 715 3.92 26.35 4.72
C PHE A 715 4.10 26.47 3.20
N SER A 716 3.93 27.72 2.74
CA SER A 716 4.31 28.26 1.42
C SER A 716 4.41 29.79 1.57
N THR A 717 3.33 30.42 2.04
CA THR A 717 3.38 31.52 3.03
C THR A 717 2.82 30.96 4.33
N PRO A 718 3.46 31.12 5.51
CA PRO A 718 2.99 30.47 6.73
C PRO A 718 1.57 30.91 7.12
N THR A 719 0.62 29.99 7.03
CA THR A 719 -0.79 30.21 7.36
C THR A 719 -1.19 29.29 8.51
N LEU A 720 -1.73 29.85 9.59
CA LEU A 720 -2.24 29.07 10.72
C LEU A 720 -3.57 28.41 10.32
N LEU A 721 -3.62 27.08 10.30
CA LEU A 721 -4.84 26.34 10.03
C LEU A 721 -5.71 26.18 11.28
N GLY A 722 -5.07 26.10 12.46
CA GLY A 722 -5.80 26.02 13.72
C GLY A 722 -4.89 25.83 14.93
N THR A 723 -5.47 25.99 16.11
CA THR A 723 -4.87 25.57 17.38
C THR A 723 -5.82 24.58 18.04
N VAL A 724 -5.41 23.31 18.05
CA VAL A 724 -6.24 22.13 18.30
C VAL A 724 -5.63 21.29 19.41
N THR A 725 -6.46 20.50 20.09
CA THR A 725 -5.98 19.53 21.07
C THR A 725 -5.80 18.19 20.37
N VAL A 726 -4.67 17.54 20.58
CA VAL A 726 -4.40 16.19 20.03
C VAL A 726 -5.35 15.18 20.67
N ALA A 727 -6.03 14.39 19.84
CA ALA A 727 -6.95 13.34 20.27
C ALA A 727 -6.20 12.18 20.95
N ALA A 728 -6.95 11.27 21.59
CA ALA A 728 -6.38 10.13 22.31
C ALA A 728 -5.60 9.17 21.40
N ASP A 729 -5.99 9.08 20.13
CA ASP A 729 -5.32 8.33 19.06
C ASP A 729 -4.07 9.05 18.51
N GLY A 730 -3.72 10.24 19.02
CA GLY A 730 -2.56 11.00 18.55
C GLY A 730 -2.81 11.83 17.29
N THR A 731 -4.06 12.00 16.85
CA THR A 731 -4.39 12.77 15.64
C THR A 731 -4.93 14.18 15.92
N VAL A 732 -4.88 15.05 14.91
CA VAL A 732 -5.59 16.33 14.89
C VAL A 732 -6.22 16.57 13.52
N SER A 733 -7.37 17.25 13.48
CA SER A 733 -7.98 17.70 12.21
C SER A 733 -7.73 19.18 11.96
N ALA A 734 -7.44 19.55 10.72
CA ALA A 734 -7.28 20.94 10.28
C ALA A 734 -7.88 21.15 8.89
N THR A 735 -8.41 22.34 8.60
CA THR A 735 -9.00 22.66 7.30
C THR A 735 -8.01 23.42 6.43
N VAL A 736 -7.78 22.94 5.21
CA VAL A 736 -6.98 23.64 4.19
C VAL A 736 -7.71 24.93 3.77
N PRO A 737 -7.03 26.08 3.66
CA PRO A 737 -7.69 27.32 3.23
C PRO A 737 -8.35 27.17 1.85
N GLU A 738 -9.54 27.75 1.66
CA GLU A 738 -10.26 27.71 0.37
C GLU A 738 -9.49 28.40 -0.77
N ASP A 739 -8.57 29.30 -0.43
CA ASP A 739 -7.72 30.04 -1.35
C ASP A 739 -6.27 29.51 -1.41
N ALA A 740 -6.01 28.31 -0.86
CA ALA A 740 -4.71 27.68 -0.95
C ALA A 740 -4.30 27.50 -2.44
N PRO A 741 -3.10 27.98 -2.84
CA PRO A 741 -2.58 27.74 -4.19
C PRO A 741 -2.50 26.24 -4.49
N ALA A 742 -2.65 25.86 -5.75
CA ALA A 742 -2.37 24.48 -6.16
C ALA A 742 -0.86 24.21 -6.19
N GLY A 743 -0.46 22.98 -5.89
CA GLY A 743 0.94 22.54 -5.91
C GLY A 743 1.44 22.03 -4.55
N LEU A 744 2.76 21.93 -4.39
CA LEU A 744 3.37 21.36 -3.19
C LEU A 744 3.41 22.36 -2.03
N HIS A 745 2.91 21.93 -0.87
CA HIS A 745 2.95 22.64 0.40
C HIS A 745 3.55 21.77 1.50
N ARG A 746 3.71 22.35 2.70
CA ARG A 746 4.15 21.64 3.89
C ARG A 746 3.16 21.82 5.03
N ILE A 747 2.85 20.77 5.76
CA ILE A 747 2.11 20.82 7.04
C ILE A 747 3.12 20.78 8.18
N VAL A 748 3.02 21.73 9.11
CA VAL A 748 3.91 21.86 10.25
C VAL A 748 3.09 21.90 11.53
N VAL A 749 3.47 21.09 12.52
CA VAL A 749 2.84 21.09 13.84
C VAL A 749 3.81 21.67 14.86
N THR A 750 3.32 22.61 15.67
CA THR A 750 4.09 23.26 16.74
C THR A 750 3.42 23.06 18.09
N ALA A 751 4.22 22.86 19.15
CA ALA A 751 3.78 22.87 20.52
C ALA A 751 3.34 24.27 20.97
N ALA A 752 2.67 24.36 22.12
CA ALA A 752 2.18 25.62 22.69
C ALA A 752 3.27 26.67 22.96
N ASP A 753 4.53 26.24 23.14
CA ASP A 753 5.69 27.13 23.31
C ASP A 753 6.34 27.57 21.99
N GLY A 754 5.84 27.09 20.84
CA GLY A 754 6.34 27.37 19.50
C GLY A 754 7.38 26.36 18.98
N THR A 755 7.72 25.33 19.75
CA THR A 755 8.64 24.27 19.31
C THR A 755 8.03 23.47 18.16
N VAL A 756 8.78 23.24 17.08
CA VAL A 756 8.33 22.39 15.95
C VAL A 756 8.36 20.93 16.39
N LEU A 757 7.20 20.29 16.42
CA LEU A 757 7.04 18.86 16.74
C LEU A 757 7.34 17.98 15.53
N GLY A 758 7.05 18.49 14.34
CA GLY A 758 7.40 17.85 13.08
C GLY A 758 6.73 18.53 11.89
N TRP A 759 7.13 18.11 10.69
CA TRP A 759 6.49 18.55 9.45
C TRP A 759 6.49 17.47 8.36
N THR A 760 5.56 17.59 7.41
CA THR A 760 5.48 16.74 6.22
C THR A 760 5.01 17.53 5.00
N THR A 761 5.04 16.94 3.80
CA THR A 761 4.55 17.54 2.56
C THR A 761 3.09 17.18 2.29
N ILE A 762 2.39 18.07 1.58
CA ILE A 762 1.04 17.82 1.06
C ILE A 762 0.91 18.53 -0.28
N THR A 763 0.27 17.89 -1.26
CA THR A 763 -0.07 18.51 -2.55
C THR A 763 -1.48 19.09 -2.51
N ILE A 764 -1.66 20.36 -2.88
CA ILE A 764 -2.98 20.95 -3.03
C ILE A 764 -3.46 20.86 -4.46
N ASP A 765 -4.59 20.21 -4.64
CA ASP A 765 -5.18 20.00 -5.96
C ASP A 765 -5.78 21.30 -6.52
N PRO A 766 -5.72 21.52 -7.85
CA PRO A 766 -6.36 22.68 -8.47
C PRO A 766 -7.87 22.63 -8.30
N VAL A 767 -8.50 23.77 -7.98
CA VAL A 767 -9.97 23.90 -7.94
C VAL A 767 -10.52 23.88 -9.37
N THR A 768 -10.73 22.69 -9.92
CA THR A 768 -11.56 22.50 -11.11
C THR A 768 -13.01 22.39 -10.66
N GLY A 769 -13.82 23.37 -11.05
CA GLY A 769 -15.25 23.38 -10.74
C GLY A 769 -15.99 22.34 -11.59
N GLU A 770 -16.05 21.08 -11.14
CA GLU A 770 -17.18 20.15 -11.27
C GLU A 770 -16.87 18.79 -10.60
N LEU A 771 -17.83 18.33 -9.78
CA LEU A 771 -18.11 16.99 -9.23
C LEU A 771 -17.01 16.23 -8.45
N ALA A 772 -17.34 15.85 -7.22
CA ALA A 772 -16.56 14.94 -6.38
C ALA A 772 -16.57 13.53 -7.00
N PHE A 773 -15.37 13.01 -7.23
CA PHE A 773 -15.05 11.63 -7.58
C PHE A 773 -13.75 11.32 -6.83
N THR A 774 -13.73 10.21 -6.10
CA THR A 774 -12.54 9.59 -5.50
C THR A 774 -12.61 8.12 -5.89
N GLY A 775 -11.53 7.60 -6.47
CA GLY A 775 -11.34 6.18 -6.80
C GLY A 775 -11.85 5.76 -8.18
N ALA A 776 -10.98 5.09 -8.95
CA ALA A 776 -11.14 4.47 -10.26
C ALA A 776 -11.26 5.37 -11.51
N ASP A 777 -10.40 5.03 -12.48
CA ASP A 777 -10.15 5.71 -13.75
C ASP A 777 -11.37 5.95 -14.64
N LEU A 778 -11.41 7.14 -15.22
CA LEU A 778 -12.32 7.48 -16.32
C LEU A 778 -11.66 7.18 -17.67
N SER A 779 -11.66 5.92 -18.10
CA SER A 779 -11.37 5.53 -19.49
C SER A 779 -12.52 4.78 -20.18
N ALA A 780 -13.79 5.15 -19.95
CA ALA A 780 -14.89 4.58 -20.74
C ALA A 780 -16.06 5.54 -21.09
N GLY A 781 -16.27 6.62 -20.33
CA GLY A 781 -17.49 7.43 -20.43
C GLY A 781 -17.59 8.37 -21.65
N VAL A 782 -16.47 8.84 -22.21
CA VAL A 782 -16.48 9.85 -23.29
C VAL A 782 -16.57 9.20 -24.68
N ALA A 783 -16.12 7.95 -24.83
CA ALA A 783 -16.21 7.20 -26.08
C ALA A 783 -17.66 6.83 -26.45
N ALA A 784 -18.51 6.51 -25.46
CA ALA A 784 -19.91 6.13 -25.70
C ALA A 784 -20.78 7.30 -26.20
N ALA A 785 -20.53 8.53 -25.74
CA ALA A 785 -21.27 9.72 -26.18
C ALA A 785 -20.88 10.16 -27.61
N LEU A 786 -19.64 9.91 -28.05
CA LEU A 786 -19.17 10.18 -29.41
C LEU A 786 -19.55 9.07 -30.41
N LEU A 787 -19.64 7.80 -29.96
CA LEU A 787 -20.12 6.68 -30.78
C LEU A 787 -21.63 6.76 -31.10
N LEU A 788 -22.45 7.29 -30.20
CA LEU A 788 -23.88 7.52 -30.45
C LEU A 788 -24.15 8.67 -31.45
N LEU A 789 -23.26 9.66 -31.52
CA LEU A 789 -23.32 10.73 -32.54
C LEU A 789 -22.81 10.25 -33.92
N ALA A 790 -21.85 9.33 -33.97
CA ALA A 790 -21.36 8.72 -35.21
C ALA A 790 -22.35 7.69 -35.79
N ALA A 791 -23.01 6.89 -34.96
CA ALA A 791 -24.05 5.95 -35.38
C ALA A 791 -25.29 6.64 -35.95
N GLY A 792 -25.68 7.80 -35.40
CA GLY A 792 -26.78 8.63 -35.91
C GLY A 792 -26.50 9.24 -37.30
N ALA A 793 -25.23 9.57 -37.61
CA ALA A 793 -24.83 10.06 -38.93
C ALA A 793 -24.75 8.95 -39.99
N GLY A 794 -24.35 7.73 -39.61
CA GLY A 794 -24.26 6.56 -40.50
C GLY A 794 -25.61 6.11 -41.07
N VAL A 795 -26.67 6.14 -40.25
CA VAL A 795 -28.03 5.73 -40.67
C VAL A 795 -28.65 6.70 -41.70
N LEU A 796 -28.25 7.99 -41.69
CA LEU A 796 -28.70 9.00 -42.67
C LEU A 796 -27.99 8.90 -44.03
N VAL A 797 -26.75 8.38 -44.07
CA VAL A 797 -25.98 8.22 -45.32
C VAL A 797 -26.37 6.94 -46.07
N VAL A 798 -26.71 5.86 -45.36
CA VAL A 798 -27.15 4.59 -45.98
C VAL A 798 -28.54 4.70 -46.63
N ARG A 799 -29.44 5.54 -46.08
CA ARG A 799 -30.77 5.77 -46.68
C ARG A 799 -30.75 6.61 -47.96
N ARG A 800 -29.72 7.42 -48.20
CA ARG A 800 -29.56 8.23 -49.43
C ARG A 800 -28.89 7.50 -50.59
N ARG A 801 -28.23 6.35 -50.37
CA ARG A 801 -27.58 5.58 -51.43
C ARG A 801 -28.45 4.49 -52.07
N ARG A 802 -29.61 4.15 -51.49
CA ARG A 802 -30.54 3.15 -52.07
C ARG A 802 -31.55 3.68 -53.10
N THR A 803 -31.61 4.99 -53.35
CA THR A 803 -32.52 5.59 -54.35
C THR A 803 -31.87 6.01 -55.67
N ALA A 804 -30.58 5.75 -55.89
CA ALA A 804 -29.83 6.21 -57.09
C ALA A 804 -29.20 5.08 -57.95
N ARG A 805 -29.70 3.84 -57.87
CA ARG A 805 -29.40 2.77 -58.85
C ARG A 805 -30.70 2.04 -59.25
N ALA A 806 -31.55 2.76 -59.99
CA ALA A 806 -32.58 2.21 -60.86
C ALA A 806 -32.98 3.29 -61.89
N ALA A 807 -32.08 3.53 -62.85
CA ALA A 807 -32.34 4.06 -64.20
C ALA A 807 -31.03 4.01 -64.99
#